data_AF-A0A6A2FHH6-F1
#
_entry.id   AF-A0A6A2FHH6-F1
#
_cell.length_a   1.000
_cell.length_b   1.000
_cell.length_c   1.000
_cell.angle_alpha   90.00
_cell.angle_beta   90.00
_cell.angle_gamma   90.00
#
_symmetry.space_group_name_H-M   'P 1'
#
loop_
_entity.id
_entity.type
_entity.pdbx_description
1 polymer ?
#
loop_
_entity_poly.entity_id
_entity_poly.type
_entity_poly.pdbx_seq_one_letter_code
_entity_poly.pdbx_strand_id
1 'polypeptide(L)'
;MKKIPIILALLAYLIFLSPAGSALECMVCHSSNANEFPLINLSLFGVHADVNSTDGAGNITSGDCIACHYSANTLVFHSFPISTYSCEDCHINGTVPAAPRVSNHNRTGNVSVIASCADCHNKTSNLFRYSANASAAHYGRNASFGLAPGESYCAFCHQNSSTVYSDVMQNQDNSMRGNHTSGIINSTHPAGRPYCTTCHGTDRIHGTNLTKPVPNSGFCNNCHQSDRLQKDRHAGSVECILCHADTDSDIHNIKYLLPDGTYRSVNATGCGDCHDFGLPAPYFRLQFQAANCTTCHLGNGLVKFAGAPRFPSPLMHSSNPASGGLWNGTQAAYWDSQVNACYYCHGKTLHDTNAPGNVSNITAGNALNQSITNTSFWCANCHYNGSDPSGNYSYNATSYTPIPPEMQNKSGLVPATATDGTTFYNHSLAEYSDLACRTCHAPNAPATSALFIHNVGAGGGGPDCISCHDSRGGGAPADKRIDIVSFNLSVHYGMNGGGNGACWACHGNGTQPLGHPPEYKSPKKCSNDTCHSLDQKFRAPMIYSHFRNASLIDNPTNAFNSNVTTNNDCQGCHANSVNSQGRNINSTVSHFASGDLFDSINCIYCHLNEDNSKEWGNATLIYENRTALIELNRENNRFTAREGEYIDLGFGFILKVIEVSSVRSSVLIELRKENLIVDKRLIGTGNYTYEEYLTIDNGSVKVPAIVINVTGIFKGSDTGFIQYEGFRLKRVHPEKKITSCYSCHVKAMPKAKYRVIERVSGEKDEIYYTKETANFTDNKIFDENVVLQLLGVLTDEDKHVTIQPEKRRSLYEGQVWNISEGTSLVVRGVDTKSEVVILQLRTGNYFYEDIVNRGGIFEFNPQINYLGNQPKNITVFRARVSGIIQARPKNMVVIEDVVSLSPDIRKINANQTLAGYNTSWLWENSTINVGKIPDNFHSPQIYDGGNGGGNCLSCHGREGFSQKKVFSLGKHDTLNGGGDNACRACHGGTADIQAHPAGYKNPRNCLSCHAATNNNYNAVYIGDEEHKNEKCETCHVSNIHEITGLHMTPSVKKTVITKENNMTILRASVTAGYKMKVRDARYYIDTPLNKSRMSPADGVFDSQAEDVFARMDISKLSPGKHVVYVEAMERNNNWGVPSSVEFIIEGGSLKAPETKNTSMLTLADTLAILVVVFVLRRFR
;
A
#
# COMPACT_ATOMS: atom_id res chain seq x y z
N MET A 1 -44.10 -23.89 -36.23
CA MET A 1 -44.39 -25.27 -36.69
C MET A 1 -44.06 -25.37 -38.19
N LYS A 2 -43.67 -26.56 -38.69
CA LYS A 2 -43.53 -27.06 -40.09
C LYS A 2 -44.07 -26.16 -41.23
N LYS A 3 -43.59 -26.12 -42.50
CA LYS A 3 -42.40 -26.52 -43.30
C LYS A 3 -42.80 -26.25 -44.79
N ILE A 4 -41.90 -25.67 -45.59
CA ILE A 4 -41.82 -25.45 -47.09
C ILE A 4 -42.11 -26.75 -47.93
N PRO A 5 -42.24 -26.83 -49.32
CA PRO A 5 -41.36 -26.19 -50.36
C PRO A 5 -41.81 -26.07 -51.90
N ILE A 6 -40.87 -25.66 -52.78
CA ILE A 6 -40.73 -25.83 -54.29
C ILE A 6 -41.40 -24.78 -55.24
N ILE A 7 -41.01 -24.79 -56.54
CA ILE A 7 -40.67 -23.69 -57.50
C ILE A 7 -40.82 -24.16 -59.01
N LEU A 8 -40.65 -23.25 -60.01
CA LEU A 8 -40.56 -23.38 -61.52
C LEU A 8 -41.88 -23.21 -62.34
N ALA A 9 -41.90 -22.88 -63.65
CA ALA A 9 -41.14 -21.94 -64.54
C ALA A 9 -41.57 -22.08 -66.04
N LEU A 10 -41.57 -20.97 -66.80
CA LEU A 10 -41.42 -20.84 -68.28
C LEU A 10 -42.50 -21.32 -69.31
N LEU A 11 -42.43 -20.66 -70.49
CA LEU A 11 -43.07 -20.85 -71.83
C LEU A 11 -44.44 -20.16 -72.06
N ALA A 12 -44.56 -18.99 -72.72
CA ALA A 12 -44.28 -18.61 -74.12
C ALA A 12 -45.29 -19.17 -75.15
N TYR A 13 -45.80 -18.53 -76.22
CA TYR A 13 -46.01 -17.15 -76.76
C TYR A 13 -46.24 -17.32 -78.30
N LEU A 14 -46.83 -16.34 -79.01
CA LEU A 14 -47.01 -16.20 -80.50
C LEU A 14 -48.20 -16.92 -81.23
N ILE A 15 -48.77 -16.44 -82.37
CA ILE A 15 -49.12 -15.08 -82.95
C ILE A 15 -49.71 -15.23 -84.41
N PHE A 16 -50.12 -14.11 -85.07
CA PHE A 16 -50.21 -13.74 -86.54
C PHE A 16 -51.58 -13.12 -86.97
N LEU A 17 -51.76 -12.24 -88.00
CA LEU A 17 -51.05 -10.97 -88.42
C LEU A 17 -51.77 -10.21 -89.59
N SER A 18 -51.82 -8.84 -89.55
CA SER A 18 -51.81 -7.84 -90.70
C SER A 18 -53.06 -7.64 -91.64
N PRO A 19 -53.17 -6.57 -92.52
CA PRO A 19 -52.30 -5.37 -92.83
C PRO A 19 -53.02 -3.95 -92.86
N ALA A 20 -52.42 -2.89 -93.48
CA ALA A 20 -52.58 -1.43 -93.13
C ALA A 20 -52.81 -0.37 -94.28
N GLY A 21 -52.90 0.95 -93.96
CA GLY A 21 -52.88 2.11 -94.92
C GLY A 21 -52.82 3.58 -94.35
N SER A 22 -52.11 4.49 -95.05
CA SER A 22 -51.98 6.00 -95.01
C SER A 22 -51.82 6.82 -93.69
N ALA A 23 -50.97 7.87 -93.72
CA ALA A 23 -50.62 8.75 -92.58
C ALA A 23 -51.47 10.06 -92.48
N LEU A 24 -51.61 10.60 -91.26
CA LEU A 24 -52.46 11.74 -90.90
C LEU A 24 -51.64 12.87 -90.20
N GLU A 25 -51.99 14.14 -90.45
CA GLU A 25 -51.32 15.28 -89.80
C GLU A 25 -51.81 15.56 -88.36
N CYS A 26 -50.87 15.90 -87.47
CA CYS A 26 -51.15 16.14 -86.05
C CYS A 26 -52.19 17.25 -85.81
N MET A 27 -52.11 18.35 -86.57
CA MET A 27 -53.01 19.50 -86.40
C MET A 27 -54.47 19.20 -86.81
N VAL A 28 -54.74 18.13 -87.57
CA VAL A 28 -56.13 17.71 -87.87
C VAL A 28 -56.84 17.30 -86.58
N CYS A 29 -56.17 16.56 -85.69
CA CYS A 29 -56.72 16.17 -84.39
C CYS A 29 -56.54 17.25 -83.32
N HIS A 30 -55.46 18.02 -83.38
CA HIS A 30 -55.13 19.03 -82.37
C HIS A 30 -55.65 20.45 -82.65
N SER A 31 -56.41 20.70 -83.73
CA SER A 31 -56.99 22.03 -84.03
C SER A 31 -58.37 22.29 -83.43
N SER A 32 -59.02 21.28 -82.84
CA SER A 32 -60.31 21.40 -82.17
C SER A 32 -60.31 20.66 -80.83
N ASN A 33 -61.16 21.06 -79.88
CA ASN A 33 -61.17 20.48 -78.54
C ASN A 33 -62.05 19.22 -78.50
N ALA A 34 -61.65 18.19 -79.24
CA ALA A 34 -62.21 16.85 -79.10
C ALA A 34 -61.74 16.25 -77.76
N ASN A 35 -62.63 15.57 -77.02
CA ASN A 35 -62.35 15.09 -75.65
C ASN A 35 -61.19 14.06 -75.51
N GLU A 36 -60.59 13.64 -76.63
CA GLU A 36 -59.42 12.74 -76.66
C GLU A 36 -58.09 13.46 -76.98
N PHE A 37 -58.11 14.67 -77.58
CA PHE A 37 -56.91 15.35 -78.07
C PHE A 37 -56.84 16.83 -77.64
N PRO A 38 -55.76 17.28 -76.98
CA PRO A 38 -55.63 18.68 -76.58
C PRO A 38 -55.45 19.67 -77.76
N LEU A 39 -56.49 20.47 -78.07
CA LEU A 39 -56.50 21.76 -78.83
C LEU A 39 -55.23 22.66 -78.74
N ILE A 40 -54.30 22.55 -79.67
CA ILE A 40 -53.21 23.52 -79.87
C ILE A 40 -53.77 24.75 -80.60
N ASN A 41 -53.70 25.92 -79.96
CA ASN A 41 -54.09 27.17 -80.59
C ASN A 41 -52.90 27.78 -81.35
N LEU A 42 -52.90 27.64 -82.67
CA LEU A 42 -51.86 28.14 -83.58
C LEU A 42 -51.57 29.65 -83.39
N SER A 43 -52.59 30.48 -83.20
CA SER A 43 -52.42 31.94 -83.00
C SER A 43 -51.72 32.33 -81.69
N LEU A 44 -51.62 31.39 -80.74
CA LEU A 44 -50.97 31.58 -79.45
C LEU A 44 -49.75 30.67 -79.30
N PHE A 45 -49.41 29.89 -80.32
CA PHE A 45 -48.28 28.97 -80.28
C PHE A 45 -46.99 29.76 -80.13
N GLY A 46 -46.15 29.32 -79.21
CA GLY A 46 -45.01 30.07 -78.72
C GLY A 46 -43.79 30.07 -79.65
N VAL A 47 -42.63 30.33 -79.07
CA VAL A 47 -41.31 30.35 -79.73
C VAL A 47 -40.82 29.00 -80.29
N HIS A 48 -41.69 27.99 -80.29
CA HIS A 48 -41.41 26.64 -80.83
C HIS A 48 -42.13 26.37 -82.16
N ALA A 49 -42.73 27.39 -82.79
CA ALA A 49 -42.93 27.35 -84.24
C ALA A 49 -41.55 27.31 -84.94
N ASP A 50 -41.46 26.63 -86.08
CA ASP A 50 -40.25 26.48 -86.90
C ASP A 50 -39.08 25.76 -86.21
N VAL A 51 -39.35 24.88 -85.24
CA VAL A 51 -38.33 23.98 -84.65
C VAL A 51 -37.86 22.95 -85.68
N ASN A 52 -38.71 22.60 -86.66
CA ASN A 52 -38.31 21.90 -87.87
C ASN A 52 -38.54 22.77 -89.11
N SER A 53 -37.47 23.42 -89.60
CA SER A 53 -37.53 24.32 -90.75
C SER A 53 -37.46 23.64 -92.13
N THR A 54 -37.49 22.30 -92.23
CA THR A 54 -37.47 21.59 -93.53
C THR A 54 -38.64 21.95 -94.43
N ASP A 55 -39.77 22.32 -93.82
CA ASP A 55 -41.05 22.53 -94.51
C ASP A 55 -41.37 24.02 -94.72
N GLY A 56 -40.38 24.89 -94.48
CA GLY A 56 -40.45 26.35 -94.61
C GLY A 56 -40.76 27.08 -93.30
N ALA A 57 -40.19 28.27 -93.12
CA ALA A 57 -40.38 29.08 -91.92
C ALA A 57 -41.75 29.81 -91.91
N GLY A 58 -42.36 29.92 -90.73
CA GLY A 58 -43.69 30.46 -90.48
C GLY A 58 -44.82 29.42 -90.46
N ASN A 59 -44.51 28.13 -90.60
CA ASN A 59 -45.50 27.05 -90.74
C ASN A 59 -45.36 26.03 -89.60
N ILE A 60 -46.42 25.87 -88.78
CA ILE A 60 -46.46 24.83 -87.75
C ILE A 60 -46.93 23.52 -88.39
N THR A 61 -46.00 22.60 -88.57
CA THR A 61 -46.23 21.31 -89.23
C THR A 61 -46.26 20.14 -88.24
N SER A 62 -46.60 18.95 -88.73
CA SER A 62 -46.39 17.71 -87.95
C SER A 62 -44.90 17.46 -87.64
N GLY A 63 -43.98 17.99 -88.47
CA GLY A 63 -42.54 17.91 -88.25
C GLY A 63 -42.09 18.65 -87.00
N ASP A 64 -42.61 19.86 -86.76
CA ASP A 64 -42.36 20.64 -85.53
C ASP A 64 -42.84 19.90 -84.28
N CYS A 65 -44.02 19.27 -84.37
CA CYS A 65 -44.56 18.47 -83.29
C CYS A 65 -43.66 17.26 -82.97
N ILE A 66 -43.27 16.50 -84.00
CA ILE A 66 -42.45 15.28 -83.86
C ILE A 66 -41.02 15.59 -83.40
N ALA A 67 -40.48 16.76 -83.74
CA ALA A 67 -39.17 17.23 -83.23
C ALA A 67 -39.14 17.33 -81.69
N CYS A 68 -40.28 17.52 -81.04
CA CYS A 68 -40.43 17.45 -79.58
C CYS A 68 -40.98 16.10 -79.10
N HIS A 69 -42.01 15.58 -79.79
CA HIS A 69 -42.70 14.32 -79.49
C HIS A 69 -42.06 13.12 -80.21
N TYR A 70 -40.87 12.72 -79.78
CA TYR A 70 -40.04 11.71 -80.46
C TYR A 70 -40.64 10.29 -80.60
N SER A 71 -41.71 9.99 -79.83
CA SER A 71 -42.44 8.72 -79.94
C SER A 71 -43.72 8.81 -80.80
N ALA A 72 -44.00 9.96 -81.43
CA ALA A 72 -45.16 10.13 -82.31
C ALA A 72 -44.94 9.49 -83.68
N ASN A 73 -45.97 8.85 -84.21
CA ASN A 73 -46.02 8.37 -85.59
C ASN A 73 -47.35 8.80 -86.23
N THR A 74 -47.29 9.53 -87.33
CA THR A 74 -48.45 10.02 -88.09
C THR A 74 -49.32 8.91 -88.68
N LEU A 75 -48.87 7.65 -88.66
CA LEU A 75 -49.63 6.47 -89.11
C LEU A 75 -50.53 5.84 -88.03
N VAL A 76 -50.48 6.28 -86.76
CA VAL A 76 -51.20 5.62 -85.66
C VAL A 76 -51.83 6.65 -84.71
N PHE A 77 -53.15 6.57 -84.51
CA PHE A 77 -53.85 7.35 -83.48
C PHE A 77 -53.34 7.00 -82.07
N HIS A 78 -53.04 8.02 -81.25
CA HIS A 78 -52.57 7.84 -79.89
C HIS A 78 -53.64 8.19 -78.84
N SER A 79 -54.03 7.22 -78.02
CA SER A 79 -55.00 7.43 -76.92
C SER A 79 -54.34 7.86 -75.60
N PHE A 80 -53.02 8.06 -75.59
CA PHE A 80 -52.22 8.37 -74.40
C PHE A 80 -51.20 9.48 -74.70
N PRO A 81 -50.67 10.20 -73.69
CA PRO A 81 -49.65 11.22 -73.90
C PRO A 81 -48.40 10.66 -74.56
N ILE A 82 -48.01 11.25 -75.70
CA ILE A 82 -46.76 10.90 -76.39
C ILE A 82 -45.56 11.48 -75.62
N SER A 83 -44.52 10.66 -75.43
CA SER A 83 -43.24 11.07 -74.83
C SER A 83 -42.66 12.31 -75.53
N THR A 84 -42.33 13.33 -74.74
CA THR A 84 -41.66 14.57 -75.17
C THR A 84 -40.22 14.60 -74.70
N TYR A 85 -39.34 15.26 -75.44
CA TYR A 85 -38.07 15.74 -74.89
C TYR A 85 -38.33 16.72 -73.74
N SER A 86 -37.44 16.74 -72.75
CA SER A 86 -37.43 17.79 -71.72
C SER A 86 -36.87 19.10 -72.28
N CYS A 87 -37.08 20.20 -71.55
CA CYS A 87 -36.48 21.50 -71.90
C CYS A 87 -34.95 21.38 -71.94
N GLU A 88 -34.38 20.64 -70.99
CA GLU A 88 -32.96 20.40 -70.83
C GLU A 88 -32.38 19.55 -71.97
N ASP A 89 -33.11 18.56 -72.48
CA ASP A 89 -32.67 17.76 -73.64
C ASP A 89 -32.42 18.62 -74.88
N CYS A 90 -33.30 19.60 -75.13
CA CYS A 90 -33.19 20.48 -76.29
C CYS A 90 -32.25 21.67 -76.06
N HIS A 91 -32.38 22.36 -74.92
CA HIS A 91 -31.72 23.64 -74.67
C HIS A 91 -30.37 23.53 -73.95
N ILE A 92 -30.07 22.39 -73.32
CA ILE A 92 -28.77 22.16 -72.64
C ILE A 92 -28.00 21.03 -73.35
N ASN A 93 -28.55 19.82 -73.38
CA ASN A 93 -27.90 18.64 -73.99
C ASN A 93 -27.83 18.78 -75.52
N GLY A 94 -28.80 19.47 -76.11
CA GLY A 94 -28.75 19.89 -77.49
C GLY A 94 -29.27 18.89 -78.52
N THR A 95 -30.09 17.93 -78.08
CA THR A 95 -30.70 16.86 -78.88
C THR A 95 -31.41 17.39 -80.14
N VAL A 96 -31.97 18.60 -80.08
CA VAL A 96 -32.48 19.34 -81.24
C VAL A 96 -31.46 20.43 -81.62
N PRO A 97 -30.81 20.35 -82.81
CA PRO A 97 -29.77 21.31 -83.20
C PRO A 97 -30.27 22.75 -83.38
N ALA A 98 -31.53 22.94 -83.79
CA ALA A 98 -32.14 24.25 -83.98
C ALA A 98 -32.51 24.97 -82.66
N ALA A 99 -32.57 24.25 -81.53
CA ALA A 99 -32.96 24.81 -80.25
C ALA A 99 -31.87 25.72 -79.65
N PRO A 100 -32.17 26.98 -79.30
CA PRO A 100 -31.19 27.89 -78.67
C PRO A 100 -30.58 27.28 -77.41
N ARG A 101 -29.25 27.37 -77.26
CA ARG A 101 -28.53 26.84 -76.10
C ARG A 101 -28.65 27.79 -74.91
N VAL A 102 -28.91 27.23 -73.74
CA VAL A 102 -29.01 27.93 -72.45
C VAL A 102 -27.76 27.59 -71.63
N SER A 103 -26.81 28.51 -71.56
CA SER A 103 -25.52 28.30 -70.88
C SER A 103 -25.53 28.71 -69.41
N ASN A 104 -26.39 29.67 -69.06
CA ASN A 104 -26.55 30.22 -67.71
C ASN A 104 -28.04 30.33 -67.33
N HIS A 105 -28.33 30.60 -66.05
CA HIS A 105 -29.65 30.53 -65.42
C HIS A 105 -30.39 29.21 -65.69
N ASN A 106 -29.63 28.11 -65.64
CA ASN A 106 -30.13 26.73 -65.57
C ASN A 106 -29.55 26.05 -64.31
N ARG A 107 -29.76 24.74 -64.12
CA ARG A 107 -29.31 24.02 -62.90
C ARG A 107 -27.81 23.68 -62.85
N THR A 108 -27.09 23.78 -63.96
CA THR A 108 -25.70 23.34 -64.13
C THR A 108 -24.77 24.42 -64.69
N GLY A 109 -25.29 25.62 -64.97
CA GLY A 109 -24.55 26.75 -65.53
C GLY A 109 -23.67 27.47 -64.50
N ASN A 110 -22.80 28.34 -64.98
CA ASN A 110 -21.86 29.12 -64.14
C ASN A 110 -22.62 30.08 -63.19
N VAL A 111 -23.65 30.73 -63.73
CA VAL A 111 -24.73 31.36 -62.96
C VAL A 111 -25.92 30.39 -62.99
N SER A 112 -26.32 29.87 -61.83
CA SER A 112 -27.31 28.79 -61.73
C SER A 112 -28.59 29.19 -60.97
N VAL A 113 -29.73 28.56 -61.32
CA VAL A 113 -31.00 28.69 -60.57
C VAL A 113 -31.60 27.31 -60.26
N ILE A 114 -32.32 27.21 -59.13
CA ILE A 114 -33.00 25.96 -58.72
C ILE A 114 -34.40 25.81 -59.34
N ALA A 115 -35.03 26.93 -59.69
CA ALA A 115 -36.32 26.99 -60.37
C ALA A 115 -36.30 26.18 -61.67
N SER A 116 -37.42 25.55 -62.02
CA SER A 116 -37.56 24.89 -63.32
C SER A 116 -37.73 25.95 -64.42
N CYS A 117 -37.40 25.58 -65.66
CA CYS A 117 -37.64 26.46 -66.81
C CYS A 117 -39.11 26.90 -66.89
N ALA A 118 -40.05 26.02 -66.53
CA ALA A 118 -41.47 26.31 -66.54
C ALA A 118 -41.90 27.36 -65.48
N ASP A 119 -41.24 27.42 -64.32
CA ASP A 119 -41.57 28.40 -63.27
C ASP A 119 -41.34 29.84 -63.74
N CYS A 120 -40.26 30.05 -64.51
CA CYS A 120 -39.96 31.34 -65.15
C CYS A 120 -40.77 31.56 -66.42
N HIS A 121 -40.79 30.60 -67.35
CA HIS A 121 -41.38 30.82 -68.68
C HIS A 121 -42.91 30.92 -68.66
N ASN A 122 -43.61 30.28 -67.71
CA ASN A 122 -45.07 30.47 -67.56
C ASN A 122 -45.46 31.88 -67.10
N LYS A 123 -44.55 32.67 -66.51
CA LYS A 123 -44.81 34.09 -66.20
C LYS A 123 -45.04 34.95 -67.45
N THR A 124 -44.73 34.41 -68.62
CA THR A 124 -44.90 35.06 -69.93
C THR A 124 -46.23 34.70 -70.61
N SER A 125 -46.97 33.71 -70.09
CA SER A 125 -48.19 33.17 -70.69
C SER A 125 -49.20 32.71 -69.63
N ASN A 126 -50.31 33.45 -69.46
CA ASN A 126 -51.41 33.13 -68.54
C ASN A 126 -52.29 31.93 -68.99
N LEU A 127 -51.73 30.97 -69.73
CA LEU A 127 -52.44 29.87 -70.39
C LEU A 127 -51.94 28.53 -69.85
N PHE A 128 -52.67 27.96 -68.89
CA PHE A 128 -52.36 26.63 -68.36
C PHE A 128 -52.94 25.52 -69.24
N ARG A 129 -52.15 24.46 -69.45
CA ARG A 129 -52.54 23.34 -70.29
C ARG A 129 -51.90 22.01 -69.88
N TYR A 130 -52.64 21.24 -69.07
CA TYR A 130 -52.31 19.90 -68.57
C TYR A 130 -51.07 19.82 -67.66
N SER A 131 -49.94 20.44 -68.01
CA SER A 131 -48.76 20.58 -67.14
C SER A 131 -48.07 21.93 -67.32
N ALA A 132 -47.26 22.33 -66.34
CA ALA A 132 -46.48 23.57 -66.40
C ALA A 132 -45.49 23.57 -67.59
N ASN A 133 -44.88 22.43 -67.90
CA ASN A 133 -43.98 22.28 -69.04
C ASN A 133 -44.73 22.40 -70.38
N ALA A 134 -45.88 21.74 -70.52
CA ALA A 134 -46.70 21.84 -71.74
C ALA A 134 -47.28 23.25 -71.94
N SER A 135 -47.50 23.99 -70.85
CA SER A 135 -47.91 25.41 -70.89
C SER A 135 -46.77 26.29 -71.40
N ALA A 136 -45.57 26.15 -70.84
CA ALA A 136 -44.38 26.90 -71.25
C ALA A 136 -43.91 26.55 -72.67
N ALA A 137 -43.98 25.28 -73.07
CA ALA A 137 -43.59 24.84 -74.40
C ALA A 137 -44.57 25.34 -75.47
N HIS A 138 -45.88 25.16 -75.28
CA HIS A 138 -46.84 25.52 -76.33
C HIS A 138 -47.17 27.02 -76.38
N TYR A 139 -47.07 27.77 -75.27
CA TYR A 139 -47.52 29.17 -75.21
C TYR A 139 -46.45 30.17 -74.73
N GLY A 140 -45.25 29.70 -74.38
CA GLY A 140 -44.16 30.54 -73.92
C GLY A 140 -43.67 31.51 -75.01
N ARG A 141 -43.49 32.78 -74.62
CA ARG A 141 -43.06 33.86 -75.55
C ARG A 141 -41.59 34.20 -75.35
N ASN A 142 -40.98 34.84 -76.35
CA ASN A 142 -39.60 35.34 -76.25
C ASN A 142 -39.55 36.52 -75.27
N ALA A 143 -39.26 36.21 -74.01
CA ALA A 143 -39.15 37.19 -72.94
C ALA A 143 -37.79 37.90 -72.96
N SER A 144 -37.63 38.84 -73.87
CA SER A 144 -36.55 39.85 -73.77
C SER A 144 -36.84 40.93 -72.72
N PHE A 145 -37.87 40.75 -71.87
CA PHE A 145 -38.36 41.63 -70.80
C PHE A 145 -38.58 43.12 -71.16
N GLY A 146 -38.51 43.48 -72.45
CA GLY A 146 -38.52 44.88 -72.92
C GLY A 146 -37.22 45.65 -72.63
N LEU A 147 -36.15 44.99 -72.19
CA LEU A 147 -34.92 45.63 -71.70
C LEU A 147 -33.67 45.09 -72.42
N ALA A 148 -32.72 45.98 -72.72
CA ALA A 148 -31.41 45.59 -73.26
C ALA A 148 -30.49 45.04 -72.15
N PRO A 149 -29.61 44.05 -72.44
CA PRO A 149 -28.67 43.50 -71.45
C PRO A 149 -27.84 44.58 -70.76
N GLY A 150 -27.76 44.52 -69.43
CA GLY A 150 -27.15 45.55 -68.60
C GLY A 150 -27.77 45.61 -67.20
N GLU A 151 -27.41 46.64 -66.43
CA GLU A 151 -27.74 46.71 -65.01
C GLU A 151 -29.26 46.74 -64.72
N SER A 152 -30.04 47.49 -65.51
CA SER A 152 -31.50 47.56 -65.39
C SER A 152 -32.20 46.26 -65.78
N TYR A 153 -31.62 45.48 -66.69
CA TYR A 153 -32.10 44.16 -67.10
C TYR A 153 -31.89 43.13 -65.98
N CYS A 154 -30.74 43.16 -65.29
CA CYS A 154 -30.53 42.37 -64.08
C CYS A 154 -31.47 42.81 -62.94
N ALA A 155 -31.61 44.13 -62.73
CA ALA A 155 -32.45 44.72 -61.69
C ALA A 155 -33.92 44.31 -61.78
N PHE A 156 -34.45 44.12 -62.99
CA PHE A 156 -35.85 43.74 -63.21
C PHE A 156 -36.24 42.44 -62.48
N CYS A 157 -35.35 41.45 -62.46
CA CYS A 157 -35.57 40.18 -61.76
C CYS A 157 -34.99 40.19 -60.33
N HIS A 158 -33.84 40.83 -60.10
CA HIS A 158 -33.07 40.71 -58.86
C HIS A 158 -33.32 41.81 -57.81
N GLN A 159 -33.92 42.95 -58.18
CA GLN A 159 -34.05 44.10 -57.27
C GLN A 159 -35.51 44.53 -57.03
N ASN A 160 -36.42 44.27 -57.98
CA ASN A 160 -37.78 44.78 -57.90
C ASN A 160 -38.76 43.70 -57.41
N SER A 161 -39.11 43.79 -56.12
CA SER A 161 -40.12 42.93 -55.46
C SER A 161 -41.54 43.00 -56.05
N SER A 162 -41.80 43.97 -56.94
CA SER A 162 -43.10 44.18 -57.60
C SER A 162 -43.22 43.57 -59.00
N THR A 163 -42.21 42.87 -59.52
CA THR A 163 -42.33 42.19 -60.82
C THR A 163 -43.00 40.83 -60.73
N VAL A 164 -43.50 40.32 -61.86
CA VAL A 164 -44.13 38.99 -61.96
C VAL A 164 -43.19 37.80 -61.69
N TYR A 165 -41.90 38.08 -61.44
CA TYR A 165 -40.85 37.11 -61.12
C TYR A 165 -40.45 37.14 -59.63
N SER A 166 -41.00 38.04 -58.81
CA SER A 166 -40.57 38.22 -57.41
C SER A 166 -40.85 37.00 -56.52
N ASP A 167 -41.84 36.17 -56.87
CA ASP A 167 -42.12 34.89 -56.22
C ASP A 167 -41.17 33.76 -56.64
N VAL A 168 -40.41 33.93 -57.73
CA VAL A 168 -39.34 32.99 -58.14
C VAL A 168 -37.97 33.48 -57.69
N MET A 169 -37.75 34.80 -57.70
CA MET A 169 -36.48 35.45 -57.35
C MET A 169 -36.39 35.84 -55.87
N GLN A 170 -36.68 34.90 -54.97
CA GLN A 170 -36.85 35.17 -53.53
C GLN A 170 -35.53 35.36 -52.75
N ASN A 171 -34.37 34.96 -53.30
CA ASN A 171 -33.10 35.01 -52.56
C ASN A 171 -32.56 36.45 -52.46
N GLN A 172 -32.65 37.04 -51.27
CA GLN A 172 -32.17 38.39 -50.99
C GLN A 172 -30.65 38.55 -51.20
N ASP A 173 -29.85 37.49 -51.06
CA ASP A 173 -28.40 37.55 -51.29
C ASP A 173 -28.02 37.63 -52.77
N ASN A 174 -28.99 37.38 -53.65
CA ASN A 174 -28.85 37.59 -55.09
C ASN A 174 -29.43 38.96 -55.53
N SER A 175 -29.85 39.82 -54.60
CA SER A 175 -30.28 41.19 -54.90
C SER A 175 -29.10 42.17 -54.88
N MET A 176 -29.25 43.36 -55.51
CA MET A 176 -28.24 44.41 -55.38
C MET A 176 -28.19 44.89 -53.93
N ARG A 177 -27.16 44.45 -53.21
CA ARG A 177 -26.76 45.03 -51.93
C ARG A 177 -25.80 46.20 -52.21
N GLY A 178 -25.65 47.09 -51.24
CA GLY A 178 -24.69 48.21 -51.32
C GLY A 178 -23.24 47.72 -51.29
N ASN A 179 -22.29 48.63 -51.03
CA ASN A 179 -20.94 48.19 -50.64
C ASN A 179 -21.05 47.20 -49.46
N HIS A 180 -20.11 46.27 -49.34
CA HIS A 180 -20.17 45.18 -48.38
C HIS A 180 -20.15 45.62 -46.90
N THR A 181 -19.97 46.92 -46.63
CA THR A 181 -20.45 47.60 -45.43
C THR A 181 -21.95 47.95 -45.57
N SER A 182 -22.86 47.09 -45.10
CA SER A 182 -24.27 47.12 -45.49
C SER A 182 -25.03 48.38 -45.02
N GLY A 183 -25.13 49.39 -45.89
CA GLY A 183 -25.99 50.57 -45.69
C GLY A 183 -25.40 51.88 -46.20
N ILE A 184 -24.08 52.00 -46.32
CA ILE A 184 -23.44 53.28 -46.66
C ILE A 184 -23.42 53.51 -48.18
N ILE A 185 -24.42 54.26 -48.67
CA ILE A 185 -24.54 54.72 -50.07
C ILE A 185 -23.63 55.91 -50.41
N ASN A 186 -22.36 55.89 -49.99
CA ASN A 186 -21.39 56.94 -50.36
C ASN A 186 -20.64 56.58 -51.67
N SER A 187 -20.52 57.56 -52.59
CA SER A 187 -19.80 57.42 -53.86
C SER A 187 -18.28 57.61 -53.74
N THR A 188 -17.76 58.01 -52.56
CA THR A 188 -16.33 58.33 -52.36
C THR A 188 -15.53 57.26 -51.59
N HIS A 189 -16.07 56.07 -51.40
CA HIS A 189 -15.28 54.94 -50.85
C HIS A 189 -14.18 54.53 -51.86
N PRO A 190 -12.92 54.25 -51.44
CA PRO A 190 -11.82 53.95 -52.37
C PRO A 190 -12.08 52.77 -53.33
N ALA A 191 -12.87 51.78 -52.90
CA ALA A 191 -13.26 50.62 -53.72
C ALA A 191 -14.53 50.84 -54.59
N GLY A 192 -15.15 52.03 -54.54
CA GLY A 192 -16.31 52.40 -55.36
C GLY A 192 -17.62 51.67 -55.03
N ARG A 193 -18.56 51.70 -55.99
CA ARG A 193 -19.78 50.87 -56.00
C ARG A 193 -19.68 49.87 -57.15
N PRO A 194 -19.52 48.55 -56.89
CA PRO A 194 -19.55 47.56 -57.97
C PRO A 194 -20.98 47.41 -58.49
N TYR A 195 -21.15 47.48 -59.82
CA TYR A 195 -22.41 47.11 -60.48
C TYR A 195 -22.47 45.59 -60.68
N CYS A 196 -23.65 44.98 -60.76
CA CYS A 196 -23.76 43.55 -61.06
C CYS A 196 -23.00 43.20 -62.36
N THR A 197 -23.12 44.07 -63.35
CA THR A 197 -22.40 43.99 -64.63
C THR A 197 -20.88 44.08 -64.54
N THR A 198 -20.32 44.73 -63.50
CA THR A 198 -18.86 44.79 -63.26
C THR A 198 -18.29 43.44 -62.85
N CYS A 199 -19.04 42.66 -62.07
CA CYS A 199 -18.59 41.37 -61.53
C CYS A 199 -19.04 40.17 -62.39
N HIS A 200 -20.20 40.26 -63.04
CA HIS A 200 -20.84 39.12 -63.72
C HIS A 200 -20.89 39.22 -65.25
N GLY A 201 -20.58 40.39 -65.85
CA GLY A 201 -20.68 40.64 -67.29
C GLY A 201 -22.01 41.27 -67.73
N THR A 202 -22.12 41.57 -69.03
CA THR A 202 -23.21 42.37 -69.64
C THR A 202 -24.10 41.59 -70.61
N ASP A 203 -24.09 40.27 -70.55
CA ASP A 203 -24.80 39.38 -71.49
C ASP A 203 -26.25 39.06 -71.02
N ARG A 204 -27.05 38.43 -71.87
CA ARG A 204 -28.41 37.95 -71.54
C ARG A 204 -28.35 36.83 -70.51
N ILE A 205 -29.42 36.62 -69.74
CA ILE A 205 -29.46 35.61 -68.66
C ILE A 205 -29.02 34.20 -69.08
N HIS A 206 -29.32 33.77 -70.31
CA HIS A 206 -28.95 32.46 -70.84
C HIS A 206 -27.62 32.43 -71.62
N GLY A 207 -27.00 33.58 -71.85
CA GLY A 207 -25.79 33.73 -72.68
C GLY A 207 -24.53 33.18 -72.01
N THR A 208 -23.48 32.91 -72.80
CA THR A 208 -22.22 32.31 -72.34
C THR A 208 -21.34 33.26 -71.56
N ASN A 209 -21.49 34.58 -71.75
CA ASN A 209 -20.54 35.56 -71.21
C ASN A 209 -20.94 36.09 -69.82
N LEU A 210 -22.02 35.55 -69.22
CA LEU A 210 -22.29 35.71 -67.80
C LEU A 210 -21.46 34.71 -66.99
N THR A 211 -20.79 35.19 -65.94
CA THR A 211 -19.95 34.35 -65.07
C THR A 211 -20.15 34.67 -63.59
N LYS A 212 -20.00 33.67 -62.72
CA LYS A 212 -19.79 33.85 -61.28
C LYS A 212 -18.28 34.02 -61.05
N PRO A 213 -17.79 35.19 -60.60
CA PRO A 213 -16.37 35.35 -60.27
C PRO A 213 -16.02 34.50 -59.05
N VAL A 214 -14.78 34.00 -59.00
CA VAL A 214 -14.26 33.26 -57.84
C VAL A 214 -13.76 34.27 -56.80
N PRO A 215 -14.32 34.31 -55.58
CA PRO A 215 -13.95 35.29 -54.56
C PRO A 215 -12.65 34.88 -53.86
N ASN A 216 -11.51 35.10 -54.52
CA ASN A 216 -10.18 34.87 -53.94
C ASN A 216 -9.49 36.20 -53.57
N SER A 217 -8.36 36.14 -52.88
CA SER A 217 -7.64 37.34 -52.43
C SER A 217 -7.15 38.22 -53.59
N GLY A 218 -6.86 37.63 -54.76
CA GLY A 218 -6.55 38.40 -55.97
C GLY A 218 -7.74 39.22 -56.45
N PHE A 219 -8.94 38.64 -56.45
CA PHE A 219 -10.19 39.34 -56.74
C PHE A 219 -10.44 40.47 -55.73
N CYS A 220 -10.27 40.22 -54.44
CA CYS A 220 -10.38 41.26 -53.40
C CYS A 220 -9.36 42.39 -53.63
N ASN A 221 -8.09 42.05 -53.85
CA ASN A 221 -7.02 43.02 -54.01
C ASN A 221 -7.23 43.90 -55.26
N ASN A 222 -7.84 43.40 -56.34
CA ASN A 222 -8.17 44.23 -57.50
C ASN A 222 -9.07 45.44 -57.16
N CYS A 223 -9.88 45.36 -56.10
CA CYS A 223 -10.69 46.48 -55.60
C CYS A 223 -10.04 47.25 -54.44
N HIS A 224 -9.15 46.60 -53.67
CA HIS A 224 -8.55 47.15 -52.45
C HIS A 224 -7.06 47.59 -52.58
N GLN A 225 -6.42 47.40 -53.74
CA GLN A 225 -5.02 47.79 -54.03
C GLN A 225 -4.72 49.28 -53.76
N SER A 226 -5.71 50.16 -53.92
CA SER A 226 -5.59 51.60 -53.70
C SER A 226 -6.02 52.07 -52.30
N ASP A 227 -6.36 51.15 -51.38
CA ASP A 227 -6.69 51.50 -50.00
C ASP A 227 -5.44 52.01 -49.25
N ARG A 228 -5.63 53.06 -48.44
CA ARG A 228 -4.59 53.73 -47.64
C ARG A 228 -3.85 52.77 -46.71
N LEU A 229 -4.50 51.67 -46.32
CA LEU A 229 -3.97 50.71 -45.36
C LEU A 229 -3.27 49.49 -45.98
N GLN A 230 -3.30 49.35 -47.31
CA GLN A 230 -2.63 48.30 -48.12
C GLN A 230 -2.60 46.92 -47.45
N LYS A 231 -3.78 46.32 -47.26
CA LYS A 231 -3.93 45.01 -46.61
C LYS A 231 -3.64 43.88 -47.58
N ASP A 232 -2.94 42.85 -47.10
CA ASP A 232 -2.62 41.65 -47.86
C ASP A 232 -2.93 40.38 -47.05
N ARG A 233 -2.77 39.22 -47.69
CA ARG A 233 -2.97 37.88 -47.13
C ARG A 233 -2.06 37.65 -45.92
N HIS A 234 -2.64 37.22 -44.80
CA HIS A 234 -1.87 36.82 -43.63
C HIS A 234 -0.86 35.73 -44.00
N ALA A 235 0.40 35.92 -43.62
CA ALA A 235 1.52 35.03 -43.95
C ALA A 235 1.68 34.76 -45.47
N GLY A 236 1.17 35.65 -46.33
CA GLY A 236 1.16 35.48 -47.79
C GLY A 236 0.39 34.26 -48.30
N SER A 237 -0.40 33.59 -47.44
CA SER A 237 -0.95 32.25 -47.70
C SER A 237 -2.41 32.07 -47.30
N VAL A 238 -2.90 32.81 -46.30
CA VAL A 238 -4.31 32.75 -45.89
C VAL A 238 -5.16 33.60 -46.82
N GLU A 239 -6.17 33.00 -47.45
CA GLU A 239 -7.10 33.72 -48.31
C GLU A 239 -8.03 34.65 -47.51
N CYS A 240 -8.26 35.87 -48.01
CA CYS A 240 -9.11 36.87 -47.35
C CYS A 240 -10.51 36.32 -47.02
N ILE A 241 -11.12 35.55 -47.93
CA ILE A 241 -12.42 34.92 -47.71
C ILE A 241 -12.47 33.93 -46.54
N LEU A 242 -11.35 33.33 -46.11
CA LEU A 242 -11.36 32.46 -44.93
C LEU A 242 -11.67 33.26 -43.65
N CYS A 243 -11.34 34.55 -43.60
CA CYS A 243 -11.68 35.43 -42.50
C CYS A 243 -12.98 36.22 -42.76
N HIS A 244 -13.35 36.41 -44.03
CA HIS A 244 -14.38 37.37 -44.44
C HIS A 244 -15.64 36.77 -45.11
N ALA A 245 -15.69 35.46 -45.31
CA ALA A 245 -16.85 34.77 -45.88
C ALA A 245 -17.03 33.36 -45.31
N ASP A 246 -18.29 32.95 -45.14
CA ASP A 246 -18.61 31.55 -44.91
C ASP A 246 -18.78 30.82 -46.26
N THR A 247 -19.50 31.46 -47.19
CA THR A 247 -19.76 30.99 -48.55
C THR A 247 -19.38 32.04 -49.60
N ASP A 248 -19.14 31.65 -50.85
CA ASP A 248 -18.83 32.59 -51.95
C ASP A 248 -19.85 33.73 -52.08
N SER A 249 -21.14 33.47 -51.80
CA SER A 249 -22.23 34.43 -51.93
C SER A 249 -22.15 35.56 -50.90
N ASP A 250 -21.38 35.38 -49.81
CA ASP A 250 -21.18 36.41 -48.79
C ASP A 250 -20.39 37.61 -49.31
N ILE A 251 -19.81 37.55 -50.53
CA ILE A 251 -19.19 38.72 -51.15
C ILE A 251 -20.16 39.90 -51.33
N HIS A 252 -21.47 39.64 -51.46
CA HIS A 252 -22.51 40.67 -51.52
C HIS A 252 -22.84 41.30 -50.15
N ASN A 253 -22.42 40.67 -49.04
CA ASN A 253 -22.61 41.16 -47.67
C ASN A 253 -21.53 40.57 -46.77
N ILE A 254 -20.32 41.15 -46.83
CA ILE A 254 -19.13 40.54 -46.24
C ILE A 254 -19.33 40.26 -44.75
N LYS A 255 -18.89 39.08 -44.33
CA LYS A 255 -18.97 38.65 -42.94
C LYS A 255 -17.59 38.78 -42.32
N TYR A 256 -17.54 38.54 -41.01
CA TYR A 256 -16.31 38.50 -40.24
C TYR A 256 -16.36 37.26 -39.37
N LEU A 257 -15.27 36.49 -39.42
CA LEU A 257 -15.08 35.31 -38.60
C LEU A 257 -15.07 35.69 -37.12
N LEU A 258 -15.88 34.99 -36.32
CA LEU A 258 -15.98 35.16 -34.88
C LEU A 258 -15.10 34.12 -34.13
N PRO A 259 -14.77 34.36 -32.84
CA PRO A 259 -14.00 33.43 -32.01
C PRO A 259 -14.54 32.00 -31.90
N ASP A 260 -15.84 31.79 -32.13
CA ASP A 260 -16.51 30.48 -32.10
C ASP A 260 -16.49 29.76 -33.47
N GLY A 261 -15.92 30.39 -34.51
CA GLY A 261 -15.87 29.86 -35.87
C GLY A 261 -17.09 30.21 -36.72
N THR A 262 -18.09 30.90 -36.18
CA THR A 262 -19.24 31.40 -36.94
C THR A 262 -18.91 32.71 -37.66
N TYR A 263 -19.80 33.18 -38.54
CA TYR A 263 -19.61 34.38 -39.34
C TYR A 263 -20.73 35.39 -39.12
N ARG A 264 -20.37 36.67 -38.96
CA ARG A 264 -21.31 37.77 -38.76
C ARG A 264 -21.02 38.96 -39.67
N SER A 265 -22.03 39.45 -40.38
CA SER A 265 -21.94 40.71 -41.14
C SER A 265 -22.09 41.94 -40.22
N VAL A 266 -21.53 43.07 -40.66
CA VAL A 266 -21.68 44.36 -39.97
C VAL A 266 -22.88 45.09 -40.54
N ASN A 267 -23.89 45.38 -39.71
CA ASN A 267 -25.07 46.15 -40.09
C ASN A 267 -24.86 47.64 -39.75
N ALA A 268 -24.16 48.37 -40.63
CA ALA A 268 -23.76 49.77 -40.43
C ALA A 268 -24.61 50.74 -41.26
N THR A 269 -25.36 51.61 -40.57
CA THR A 269 -26.24 52.61 -41.20
C THR A 269 -25.56 53.94 -41.46
N GLY A 270 -24.42 54.22 -40.82
CA GLY A 270 -23.62 55.42 -41.07
C GLY A 270 -22.11 55.23 -40.82
N CYS A 271 -21.30 56.16 -41.31
CA CYS A 271 -19.83 56.05 -41.24
C CYS A 271 -19.29 55.96 -39.80
N GLY A 272 -19.98 56.56 -38.83
CA GLY A 272 -19.62 56.51 -37.41
C GLY A 272 -19.80 55.13 -36.75
N ASP A 273 -20.55 54.22 -37.37
CA ASP A 273 -20.72 52.85 -36.88
C ASP A 273 -19.43 52.01 -37.01
N CYS A 274 -18.51 52.46 -37.87
CA CYS A 274 -17.23 51.79 -38.13
C CYS A 274 -16.01 52.72 -37.99
N HIS A 275 -16.13 54.03 -38.15
CA HIS A 275 -14.99 54.96 -38.11
C HIS A 275 -15.08 55.95 -36.93
N ASP A 276 -14.01 55.99 -36.14
CA ASP A 276 -13.83 56.97 -35.08
C ASP A 276 -13.13 58.23 -35.64
N PHE A 277 -13.87 59.32 -35.81
CA PHE A 277 -13.41 60.54 -36.50
C PHE A 277 -12.57 61.50 -35.64
N GLY A 278 -12.28 61.15 -34.38
CA GLY A 278 -11.64 62.05 -33.40
C GLY A 278 -10.11 62.06 -33.37
N LEU A 279 -9.40 61.28 -34.20
CA LEU A 279 -7.95 61.08 -34.10
C LEU A 279 -7.23 61.10 -35.48
N PRO A 280 -5.90 61.31 -35.55
CA PRO A 280 -5.16 61.53 -36.82
C PRO A 280 -5.15 60.37 -37.82
N ALA A 281 -5.67 59.20 -37.42
CA ALA A 281 -5.98 58.09 -38.30
C ALA A 281 -7.36 57.52 -37.91
N PRO A 282 -8.29 57.31 -38.84
CA PRO A 282 -9.62 56.77 -38.52
C PRO A 282 -9.47 55.31 -38.10
N TYR A 283 -9.64 55.03 -36.81
CA TYR A 283 -9.66 53.67 -36.30
C TYR A 283 -10.95 52.98 -36.75
N PHE A 284 -10.81 51.86 -37.45
CA PHE A 284 -11.93 50.98 -37.81
C PHE A 284 -12.33 50.15 -36.59
N ARG A 285 -13.57 50.33 -36.09
CA ARG A 285 -14.15 49.56 -34.99
C ARG A 285 -15.22 48.60 -35.52
N LEU A 286 -15.12 47.32 -35.15
CA LEU A 286 -16.22 46.38 -35.24
C LEU A 286 -17.04 46.43 -33.95
N GLN A 287 -18.37 46.35 -34.05
CA GLN A 287 -19.29 46.32 -32.89
C GLN A 287 -19.31 44.96 -32.17
N PHE A 288 -18.45 44.02 -32.57
CA PHE A 288 -18.33 42.69 -32.01
C PHE A 288 -16.86 42.22 -32.10
N GLN A 289 -16.48 41.29 -31.23
CA GLN A 289 -15.13 40.73 -31.22
C GLN A 289 -14.97 39.72 -32.38
N ALA A 290 -14.08 40.01 -33.31
CA ALA A 290 -13.67 39.07 -34.35
C ALA A 290 -12.64 38.05 -33.84
N ALA A 291 -12.44 36.98 -34.60
CA ALA A 291 -11.33 36.06 -34.43
C ALA A 291 -9.97 36.81 -34.48
N ASN A 292 -9.00 36.30 -33.73
CA ASN A 292 -7.69 36.91 -33.56
C ASN A 292 -6.61 35.83 -33.35
N CYS A 293 -5.39 36.24 -33.01
CA CYS A 293 -4.25 35.32 -32.84
C CYS A 293 -4.55 34.16 -31.88
N THR A 294 -5.26 34.39 -30.77
CA THR A 294 -5.52 33.34 -29.78
C THR A 294 -6.57 32.31 -30.25
N THR A 295 -7.56 32.74 -31.03
CA THR A 295 -8.62 31.85 -31.54
C THR A 295 -8.11 30.96 -32.68
N CYS A 296 -7.12 31.42 -33.43
CA CYS A 296 -6.57 30.70 -34.57
C CYS A 296 -5.31 29.88 -34.22
N HIS A 297 -4.42 30.36 -33.34
CA HIS A 297 -3.14 29.72 -33.09
C HIS A 297 -3.00 29.00 -31.74
N LEU A 298 -3.89 29.23 -30.76
CA LEU A 298 -3.79 28.55 -29.47
C LEU A 298 -4.79 27.39 -29.33
N GLY A 299 -4.33 26.30 -28.71
CA GLY A 299 -5.09 25.06 -28.52
C GLY A 299 -5.45 24.40 -29.85
N ASN A 300 -6.66 23.85 -29.93
CA ASN A 300 -7.20 23.30 -31.18
C ASN A 300 -7.46 24.39 -32.24
N GLY A 301 -7.68 25.64 -31.76
CA GLY A 301 -8.21 26.78 -32.51
C GLY A 301 -9.36 26.41 -33.46
N LEU A 302 -9.49 27.18 -34.55
CA LEU A 302 -10.57 26.98 -35.53
C LEU A 302 -10.22 25.92 -36.59
N VAL A 303 -11.17 25.00 -36.86
CA VAL A 303 -11.01 23.86 -37.79
C VAL A 303 -10.71 24.34 -39.22
N LYS A 304 -11.34 25.44 -39.66
CA LYS A 304 -11.15 26.06 -41.00
C LYS A 304 -9.70 26.51 -41.26
N PHE A 305 -8.86 26.58 -40.21
CA PHE A 305 -7.45 26.94 -40.27
C PHE A 305 -6.55 25.76 -39.85
N ALA A 306 -6.90 24.52 -40.22
CA ALA A 306 -6.14 23.31 -39.88
C ALA A 306 -4.62 23.40 -40.14
N GLY A 307 -4.21 24.08 -41.22
CA GLY A 307 -2.79 24.31 -41.56
C GLY A 307 -2.10 25.46 -40.82
N ALA A 308 -2.79 26.21 -39.95
CA ALA A 308 -2.16 27.25 -39.13
C ALA A 308 -1.29 26.62 -38.03
N PRO A 309 -0.11 27.20 -37.72
CA PRO A 309 0.70 26.78 -36.57
C PRO A 309 -0.13 26.80 -35.29
N ARG A 310 -0.11 25.70 -34.52
CA ARG A 310 -0.83 25.54 -33.26
C ARG A 310 0.14 25.47 -32.08
N PHE A 311 -0.20 26.18 -31.01
CA PHE A 311 0.56 26.28 -29.78
C PHE A 311 -0.34 25.99 -28.57
N PRO A 312 0.22 25.68 -27.38
CA PRO A 312 -0.58 25.45 -26.19
C PRO A 312 -1.48 26.63 -25.81
N SER A 313 -2.63 26.34 -25.20
CA SER A 313 -3.53 27.34 -24.62
C SER A 313 -3.70 27.06 -23.13
N PRO A 314 -3.46 28.03 -22.23
CA PRO A 314 -2.95 29.37 -22.52
C PRO A 314 -1.50 29.34 -23.04
N LEU A 315 -1.10 30.41 -23.74
CA LEU A 315 0.29 30.77 -23.98
C LEU A 315 0.98 30.95 -22.62
N MET A 316 2.10 30.27 -22.43
CA MET A 316 2.93 30.41 -21.23
C MET A 316 4.33 30.87 -21.62
N HIS A 317 4.74 32.02 -21.06
CA HIS A 317 6.10 32.53 -21.13
C HIS A 317 6.71 32.70 -19.72
N SER A 318 6.09 32.06 -18.73
CA SER A 318 6.60 31.65 -17.41
C SER A 318 5.54 30.71 -16.79
N SER A 319 5.71 30.30 -15.54
CA SER A 319 4.70 29.57 -14.76
C SER A 319 3.34 30.30 -14.60
N ASN A 320 3.23 31.57 -15.02
CA ASN A 320 2.00 32.36 -14.94
C ASN A 320 1.64 32.94 -16.34
N PRO A 321 0.43 32.67 -16.89
CA PRO A 321 0.03 33.16 -18.22
C PRO A 321 -0.15 34.69 -18.30
N ALA A 322 -0.10 35.41 -17.18
CA ALA A 322 -0.12 36.88 -17.10
C ALA A 322 1.30 37.52 -16.95
N SER A 323 2.37 36.74 -17.15
CA SER A 323 3.76 37.11 -16.80
C SER A 323 4.27 38.45 -17.34
N GLY A 324 3.80 38.89 -18.52
CA GLY A 324 4.16 40.17 -19.12
C GLY A 324 3.81 41.41 -18.29
N GLY A 325 2.86 41.28 -17.35
CA GLY A 325 2.45 42.35 -16.43
C GLY A 325 3.09 42.27 -15.04
N LEU A 326 3.95 41.28 -14.78
CA LEU A 326 4.50 41.01 -13.43
C LEU A 326 5.94 41.53 -13.24
N TRP A 327 6.70 41.57 -14.34
CA TRP A 327 8.16 41.82 -14.34
C TRP A 327 8.55 43.16 -14.98
N ASN A 328 7.62 44.11 -15.06
CA ASN A 328 7.79 45.37 -15.77
C ASN A 328 8.59 46.43 -14.97
N GLY A 329 8.62 46.34 -13.64
CA GLY A 329 9.40 47.27 -12.80
C GLY A 329 8.97 48.72 -12.99
N THR A 330 9.87 49.57 -13.48
CA THR A 330 9.60 50.97 -13.85
C THR A 330 9.13 51.15 -15.30
N GLN A 331 9.18 50.10 -16.13
CA GLN A 331 8.63 50.12 -17.49
C GLN A 331 7.11 49.88 -17.48
N ALA A 332 6.44 50.17 -18.60
CA ALA A 332 5.10 49.68 -18.85
C ALA A 332 5.08 48.14 -18.93
N ALA A 333 3.92 47.52 -18.70
CA ALA A 333 3.75 46.08 -18.88
C ALA A 333 4.10 45.65 -20.32
N TYR A 334 4.80 44.52 -20.47
CA TYR A 334 5.14 43.95 -21.78
C TYR A 334 3.85 43.47 -22.48
N TRP A 335 2.96 42.82 -21.72
CA TRP A 335 1.58 42.51 -22.11
C TRP A 335 0.72 42.23 -20.86
N ASP A 336 -0.58 42.46 -20.98
CA ASP A 336 -1.59 42.27 -19.93
C ASP A 336 -2.58 41.13 -20.22
N SER A 337 -2.52 40.57 -21.43
CA SER A 337 -3.47 39.58 -21.94
C SER A 337 -2.82 38.69 -22.99
N GLN A 338 -3.40 37.52 -23.20
CA GLN A 338 -2.90 36.49 -24.12
C GLN A 338 -2.78 36.98 -25.56
N VAL A 339 -3.72 37.81 -26.03
CA VAL A 339 -3.68 38.39 -27.38
C VAL A 339 -2.64 39.51 -27.49
N ASN A 340 -2.45 40.30 -26.42
CA ASN A 340 -1.41 41.33 -26.39
C ASN A 340 0.00 40.72 -26.29
N ALA A 341 0.16 39.53 -25.70
CA ALA A 341 1.40 38.77 -25.77
C ALA A 341 1.76 38.41 -27.21
N CYS A 342 0.80 37.93 -28.01
CA CYS A 342 0.99 37.69 -29.44
C CYS A 342 1.38 38.97 -30.17
N TYR A 343 0.72 40.11 -29.90
CA TYR A 343 1.06 41.39 -30.54
C TYR A 343 2.39 41.98 -30.09
N TYR A 344 2.84 41.73 -28.86
CA TYR A 344 4.17 42.14 -28.40
C TYR A 344 5.26 41.32 -29.11
N CYS A 345 5.13 40.00 -29.12
CA CYS A 345 6.09 39.10 -29.75
C CYS A 345 6.13 39.20 -31.28
N HIS A 346 4.97 39.29 -31.95
CA HIS A 346 4.84 39.20 -33.40
C HIS A 346 4.30 40.47 -34.09
N GLY A 347 3.87 41.50 -33.37
CA GLY A 347 3.17 42.64 -33.98
C GLY A 347 1.76 42.29 -34.47
N LYS A 348 1.11 43.23 -35.17
CA LYS A 348 -0.27 43.07 -35.68
C LYS A 348 -0.28 42.54 -37.12
N THR A 349 0.15 41.29 -37.31
CA THR A 349 0.44 40.70 -38.64
C THR A 349 -0.75 40.05 -39.36
N LEU A 350 -1.99 40.18 -38.85
CA LEU A 350 -3.21 39.56 -39.44
C LEU A 350 -3.51 39.96 -40.90
N HIS A 351 -2.85 40.97 -41.44
CA HIS A 351 -2.96 41.40 -42.85
C HIS A 351 -1.57 41.70 -43.45
N ASP A 352 -0.54 41.00 -42.95
CA ASP A 352 0.86 41.16 -43.32
C ASP A 352 1.40 39.83 -43.84
N THR A 353 2.24 39.89 -44.86
CA THR A 353 2.93 38.72 -45.42
C THR A 353 4.07 38.26 -44.52
N ASN A 354 4.69 39.16 -43.75
CA ASN A 354 5.73 38.87 -42.75
C ASN A 354 5.11 38.48 -41.39
N ALA A 355 4.50 37.29 -41.32
CA ALA A 355 3.81 36.80 -40.12
C ALA A 355 4.65 36.79 -38.81
N PRO A 356 5.98 36.51 -38.80
CA PRO A 356 6.78 36.54 -37.57
C PRO A 356 6.93 37.94 -36.95
N GLY A 357 6.81 39.01 -37.75
CA GLY A 357 6.89 40.41 -37.32
C GLY A 357 8.12 40.71 -36.45
N ASN A 358 7.92 41.18 -35.21
CA ASN A 358 9.03 41.58 -34.33
C ASN A 358 10.03 40.43 -34.07
N VAL A 359 9.59 39.17 -34.06
CA VAL A 359 10.48 37.99 -33.89
C VAL A 359 11.56 37.94 -34.97
N SER A 360 11.31 38.47 -36.18
CA SER A 360 12.31 38.52 -37.25
C SER A 360 13.61 39.21 -36.82
N ASN A 361 13.55 40.15 -35.87
CA ASN A 361 14.71 40.90 -35.36
C ASN A 361 15.66 40.06 -34.47
N ILE A 362 15.20 38.93 -33.92
CA ILE A 362 15.95 38.05 -33.01
C ILE A 362 16.23 36.66 -33.62
N THR A 363 16.08 36.52 -34.94
CA THR A 363 16.31 35.26 -35.67
C THR A 363 17.78 34.86 -35.85
N ALA A 364 18.73 35.77 -35.59
CA ALA A 364 20.15 35.58 -35.89
C ALA A 364 20.68 34.23 -35.35
N GLY A 365 21.27 33.42 -36.25
CA GLY A 365 21.80 32.10 -35.95
C GLY A 365 20.76 30.96 -35.84
N ASN A 366 19.46 31.24 -35.93
CA ASN A 366 18.38 30.29 -35.69
C ASN A 366 17.41 30.15 -36.87
N ALA A 367 16.95 28.93 -37.14
CA ALA A 367 15.83 28.65 -38.04
C ALA A 367 14.49 28.58 -37.29
N LEU A 368 13.41 29.01 -37.96
CA LEU A 368 12.05 28.89 -37.45
C LEU A 368 11.66 27.41 -37.27
N ASN A 369 11.04 27.08 -36.14
CA ASN A 369 10.60 25.73 -35.79
C ASN A 369 11.72 24.64 -35.80
N GLN A 370 12.98 25.03 -35.61
CA GLN A 370 14.10 24.09 -35.47
C GLN A 370 14.01 23.26 -34.18
N SER A 371 14.67 22.10 -34.16
CA SER A 371 14.86 21.30 -32.95
C SER A 371 15.66 22.06 -31.87
N ILE A 372 15.38 21.80 -30.60
CA ILE A 372 16.15 22.37 -29.49
C ILE A 372 17.51 21.66 -29.37
N THR A 373 18.60 22.40 -29.55
CA THR A 373 19.99 21.90 -29.52
C THR A 373 20.90 22.82 -28.69
N ASN A 374 22.16 22.41 -28.48
CA ASN A 374 23.20 23.27 -27.91
C ASN A 374 23.64 24.41 -28.87
N THR A 375 23.11 24.45 -30.10
CA THR A 375 23.37 25.48 -31.11
C THR A 375 22.15 26.36 -31.42
N SER A 376 21.03 26.18 -30.71
CA SER A 376 19.86 27.04 -30.78
C SER A 376 19.86 28.06 -29.63
N PHE A 377 19.57 29.33 -29.91
CA PHE A 377 19.79 30.46 -29.00
C PHE A 377 18.65 31.50 -28.99
N TRP A 378 17.40 31.08 -29.21
CA TRP A 378 16.25 31.99 -29.18
C TRP A 378 16.10 32.73 -27.85
N CYS A 379 16.32 32.04 -26.73
CA CYS A 379 16.27 32.65 -25.40
C CYS A 379 17.38 33.69 -25.21
N ALA A 380 18.62 33.37 -25.61
CA ALA A 380 19.77 34.26 -25.45
C ALA A 380 19.66 35.53 -26.32
N ASN A 381 19.19 35.40 -27.58
CA ASN A 381 18.97 36.52 -28.50
C ASN A 381 18.00 37.60 -27.95
N CYS A 382 17.14 37.23 -26.99
CA CYS A 382 16.16 38.12 -26.37
C CYS A 382 16.52 38.52 -24.91
N HIS A 383 17.15 37.63 -24.13
CA HIS A 383 17.27 37.80 -22.67
C HIS A 383 18.71 37.84 -22.11
N TYR A 384 19.75 37.61 -22.92
CA TYR A 384 21.13 37.56 -22.43
C TYR A 384 22.02 38.64 -23.06
N ASN A 385 22.42 39.63 -22.26
CA ASN A 385 23.35 40.67 -22.68
C ASN A 385 24.77 40.38 -22.12
N GLY A 386 25.53 39.55 -22.84
CA GLY A 386 26.88 39.16 -22.47
C GLY A 386 27.69 38.65 -23.66
N SER A 387 29.00 38.51 -23.48
CA SER A 387 29.98 38.37 -24.57
C SER A 387 30.93 37.17 -24.45
N ASP A 388 30.65 36.21 -23.57
CA ASP A 388 31.51 35.02 -23.34
C ASP A 388 30.69 33.87 -22.70
N PRO A 389 30.78 32.59 -23.13
CA PRO A 389 31.61 32.02 -24.20
C PRO A 389 30.84 31.47 -25.43
N SER A 390 31.57 31.45 -26.56
CA SER A 390 31.36 30.65 -27.79
C SER A 390 29.93 30.17 -28.14
N GLY A 391 29.12 31.05 -28.74
CA GLY A 391 27.85 30.69 -29.39
C GLY A 391 27.47 31.66 -30.51
N ASN A 392 26.69 31.19 -31.50
CA ASN A 392 26.22 32.01 -32.62
C ASN A 392 24.90 32.72 -32.26
N TYR A 393 24.92 33.51 -31.19
CA TYR A 393 23.77 34.29 -30.69
C TYR A 393 24.01 35.79 -30.85
N SER A 394 22.94 36.55 -31.04
CA SER A 394 22.98 38.01 -31.21
C SER A 394 21.83 38.65 -30.43
N TYR A 395 22.18 39.33 -29.34
CA TYR A 395 21.22 40.00 -28.47
C TYR A 395 20.64 41.24 -29.15
N ASN A 396 19.34 41.27 -29.41
CA ASN A 396 18.65 42.37 -30.09
C ASN A 396 17.30 42.75 -29.42
N ALA A 397 17.24 42.63 -28.09
CA ALA A 397 16.04 42.95 -27.30
C ALA A 397 15.61 44.43 -27.39
N THR A 398 16.52 45.33 -27.72
CA THR A 398 16.26 46.77 -27.92
C THR A 398 15.34 47.07 -29.11
N SER A 399 15.12 46.10 -30.01
CA SER A 399 14.13 46.19 -31.08
C SER A 399 12.66 46.05 -30.62
N TYR A 400 12.44 45.68 -29.35
CA TYR A 400 11.13 45.58 -28.72
C TYR A 400 10.82 46.81 -27.85
N THR A 401 9.53 47.12 -27.67
CA THR A 401 9.08 48.22 -26.80
C THR A 401 7.83 47.78 -26.03
N PRO A 402 7.86 47.71 -24.68
CA PRO A 402 9.01 47.89 -23.78
C PRO A 402 10.13 46.86 -24.00
N ILE A 403 11.33 47.09 -23.45
CA ILE A 403 12.50 46.21 -23.67
C ILE A 403 12.42 44.98 -22.75
N PRO A 404 12.50 43.74 -23.28
CA PRO A 404 12.45 42.49 -22.50
C PRO A 404 13.40 42.45 -21.29
N PRO A 405 13.06 41.67 -20.25
CA PRO A 405 13.91 41.52 -19.07
C PRO A 405 15.22 40.78 -19.40
N GLU A 406 16.34 41.25 -18.85
CA GLU A 406 17.65 40.58 -18.98
C GLU A 406 17.83 39.59 -17.81
N MET A 407 18.26 38.36 -18.11
CA MET A 407 18.17 37.21 -17.19
C MET A 407 19.16 37.21 -16.02
N GLN A 408 20.17 38.09 -16.04
CA GLN A 408 21.08 38.37 -14.93
C GLN A 408 20.77 39.74 -14.26
N ASN A 409 19.74 40.44 -14.73
CA ASN A 409 19.38 41.83 -14.41
C ASN A 409 20.53 42.85 -14.63
N LYS A 410 21.41 42.62 -15.62
CA LYS A 410 22.48 43.57 -15.98
C LYS A 410 21.97 44.91 -16.49
N SER A 411 20.74 44.94 -17.01
CA SER A 411 20.06 46.17 -17.44
C SER A 411 19.53 47.02 -16.29
N GLY A 412 19.37 46.46 -15.09
CA GLY A 412 18.74 47.14 -13.94
C GLY A 412 17.25 47.47 -14.13
N LEU A 413 16.63 47.02 -15.22
CA LEU A 413 15.23 47.30 -15.56
C LEU A 413 14.25 46.32 -14.90
N VAL A 414 14.72 45.18 -14.40
CA VAL A 414 13.88 44.14 -13.79
C VAL A 414 13.81 44.38 -12.27
N PRO A 415 12.60 44.39 -11.66
CA PRO A 415 12.49 44.57 -10.22
C PRO A 415 13.02 43.32 -9.48
N ALA A 416 13.56 43.51 -8.27
CA ALA A 416 14.03 42.40 -7.43
C ALA A 416 12.91 41.43 -7.02
N THR A 417 11.67 41.92 -6.99
CA THR A 417 10.45 41.15 -6.73
C THR A 417 9.37 41.59 -7.70
N ALA A 418 8.68 40.64 -8.34
CA ALA A 418 7.53 40.87 -9.20
C ALA A 418 6.30 41.36 -8.41
N THR A 419 5.30 41.88 -9.12
CA THR A 419 4.06 42.41 -8.51
C THR A 419 3.21 41.34 -7.79
N ASP A 420 3.43 40.06 -8.06
CA ASP A 420 2.80 38.93 -7.36
C ASP A 420 3.61 38.41 -6.14
N GLY A 421 4.72 39.05 -5.82
CA GLY A 421 5.62 38.65 -4.73
C GLY A 421 6.73 37.66 -5.13
N THR A 422 6.80 37.23 -6.39
CA THR A 422 7.85 36.32 -6.87
C THR A 422 9.21 37.02 -6.90
N THR A 423 10.21 36.51 -6.19
CA THR A 423 11.58 37.05 -6.20
C THR A 423 12.30 36.73 -7.51
N PHE A 424 13.05 37.69 -8.06
CA PHE A 424 13.89 37.49 -9.24
C PHE A 424 14.96 36.42 -8.99
N TYR A 425 15.17 35.52 -9.96
CA TYR A 425 16.27 34.57 -9.97
C TYR A 425 17.33 35.02 -10.98
N ASN A 426 18.58 35.17 -10.53
CA ASN A 426 19.69 35.56 -11.40
C ASN A 426 20.24 34.32 -12.12
N HIS A 427 20.07 34.28 -13.44
CA HIS A 427 20.51 33.17 -14.29
C HIS A 427 21.98 33.36 -14.70
N SER A 428 22.88 33.39 -13.72
CA SER A 428 24.33 33.29 -13.95
C SER A 428 24.72 31.83 -14.23
N LEU A 429 24.46 31.37 -15.45
CA LEU A 429 24.65 30.00 -15.91
C LEU A 429 26.02 29.80 -16.61
N ALA A 430 26.44 28.55 -16.74
CA ALA A 430 27.66 28.16 -17.46
C ALA A 430 27.49 28.19 -19.00
N GLU A 431 26.27 28.02 -19.51
CA GLU A 431 25.92 28.16 -20.92
C GLU A 431 24.48 28.69 -21.07
N TYR A 432 24.16 29.23 -22.26
CA TYR A 432 22.89 29.92 -22.55
C TYR A 432 22.19 29.37 -23.82
N SER A 433 22.46 28.11 -24.18
CA SER A 433 21.74 27.44 -25.26
C SER A 433 20.28 27.19 -24.88
N ASP A 434 19.37 27.15 -25.85
CA ASP A 434 17.97 26.79 -25.61
C ASP A 434 17.86 25.37 -25.04
N LEU A 435 18.82 24.47 -25.33
CA LEU A 435 18.91 23.15 -24.70
C LEU A 435 19.17 23.25 -23.19
N ALA A 436 20.12 24.08 -22.76
CA ALA A 436 20.37 24.34 -21.35
C ALA A 436 19.13 24.92 -20.67
N CYS A 437 18.52 25.96 -21.25
CA CYS A 437 17.26 26.53 -20.76
C CYS A 437 16.15 25.48 -20.66
N ARG A 438 16.01 24.60 -21.67
CA ARG A 438 14.97 23.54 -21.71
C ARG A 438 15.07 22.57 -20.54
N THR A 439 16.28 22.30 -20.00
CA THR A 439 16.43 21.43 -18.81
C THR A 439 15.69 21.96 -17.58
N CYS A 440 15.56 23.30 -17.46
CA CYS A 440 14.95 23.96 -16.32
C CYS A 440 13.59 24.62 -16.62
N HIS A 441 13.21 24.79 -17.89
CA HIS A 441 12.07 25.65 -18.27
C HIS A 441 10.99 25.02 -19.17
N ALA A 442 10.98 23.70 -19.32
CA ALA A 442 10.13 23.04 -20.30
C ALA A 442 9.27 21.90 -19.70
N PRO A 443 8.05 22.19 -19.18
CA PRO A 443 7.25 21.24 -18.41
C PRO A 443 6.86 19.96 -19.16
N ASN A 444 6.88 19.98 -20.51
CA ASN A 444 6.55 18.83 -21.37
C ASN A 444 7.66 18.52 -22.41
N ALA A 445 8.92 18.88 -22.13
CA ALA A 445 10.08 18.63 -23.00
C ALA A 445 9.84 18.84 -24.53
N PRO A 446 9.38 20.04 -24.96
CA PRO A 446 8.98 20.33 -26.33
C PRO A 446 10.11 20.07 -27.33
N ALA A 447 9.73 19.57 -28.51
CA ALA A 447 10.66 19.12 -29.54
C ALA A 447 11.32 20.27 -30.33
N THR A 448 10.64 21.42 -30.47
CA THR A 448 11.08 22.53 -31.33
C THR A 448 11.03 23.89 -30.64
N SER A 449 11.78 24.86 -31.16
CA SER A 449 11.78 26.26 -30.69
C SER A 449 10.39 26.89 -30.71
N ALA A 450 9.59 26.59 -31.74
CA ALA A 450 8.24 27.10 -31.88
C ALA A 450 7.32 26.61 -30.74
N LEU A 451 7.46 25.38 -30.26
CA LEU A 451 6.71 24.89 -29.09
C LEU A 451 7.30 25.36 -27.77
N PHE A 452 8.63 25.49 -27.67
CA PHE A 452 9.30 25.88 -26.43
C PHE A 452 8.99 27.31 -26.01
N ILE A 453 9.16 28.28 -26.92
CA ILE A 453 9.00 29.72 -26.64
C ILE A 453 7.54 30.08 -26.24
N HIS A 454 6.56 29.34 -26.77
CA HIS A 454 5.13 29.53 -26.49
C HIS A 454 4.63 28.74 -25.26
N ASN A 455 5.49 27.94 -24.63
CA ASN A 455 5.16 27.08 -23.49
C ASN A 455 6.31 26.99 -22.47
N VAL A 456 6.94 28.14 -22.19
CA VAL A 456 7.97 28.28 -21.17
C VAL A 456 7.28 28.30 -19.81
N GLY A 457 7.61 27.34 -18.95
CA GLY A 457 7.22 27.32 -17.54
C GLY A 457 8.45 27.28 -16.65
N ALA A 458 8.29 27.25 -15.32
CA ALA A 458 9.28 26.54 -14.52
C ALA A 458 9.13 25.04 -14.83
N GLY A 459 10.23 24.38 -15.21
CA GLY A 459 10.25 22.93 -15.40
C GLY A 459 9.92 22.23 -14.08
N GLY A 460 8.95 21.33 -14.10
CA GLY A 460 8.82 20.34 -13.04
C GLY A 460 10.00 19.37 -13.11
N GLY A 461 10.52 18.91 -11.96
CA GLY A 461 11.57 17.89 -11.96
C GLY A 461 11.08 16.62 -12.65
N GLY A 462 11.86 16.07 -13.58
CA GLY A 462 11.48 14.86 -14.29
C GLY A 462 11.53 13.60 -13.43
N PRO A 463 11.31 12.41 -14.03
CA PRO A 463 11.49 11.13 -13.34
C PRO A 463 12.93 10.91 -12.88
N ASP A 464 13.91 11.53 -13.54
CA ASP A 464 15.29 11.57 -13.09
C ASP A 464 15.51 12.76 -12.15
N CYS A 465 15.39 12.50 -10.86
CA CYS A 465 15.64 13.47 -9.80
C CYS A 465 17.16 13.67 -9.61
N ILE A 466 17.95 12.60 -9.75
CA ILE A 466 19.38 12.57 -9.43
C ILE A 466 20.20 13.53 -10.32
N SER A 467 19.94 13.60 -11.62
CA SER A 467 20.70 14.50 -12.52
C SER A 467 20.59 15.99 -12.17
N CYS A 468 19.46 16.40 -11.59
CA CYS A 468 19.23 17.78 -11.15
C CYS A 468 19.60 18.01 -9.67
N HIS A 469 19.36 17.02 -8.81
CA HIS A 469 19.52 17.15 -7.35
C HIS A 469 20.86 16.64 -6.80
N ASP A 470 21.74 16.00 -7.55
CA ASP A 470 23.11 15.78 -7.08
C ASP A 470 23.79 17.13 -6.76
N SER A 471 24.64 17.14 -5.74
CA SER A 471 25.63 18.19 -5.43
C SER A 471 26.38 18.69 -6.67
N ARG A 472 26.69 17.77 -7.61
CA ARG A 472 27.35 18.01 -8.91
C ARG A 472 26.38 18.36 -10.05
N GLY A 473 25.07 18.23 -9.83
CA GLY A 473 24.02 18.53 -10.81
C GLY A 473 23.78 20.03 -10.95
N GLY A 474 23.36 20.47 -12.15
CA GLY A 474 23.11 21.88 -12.45
C GLY A 474 21.67 22.36 -12.18
N GLY A 475 20.69 21.46 -12.22
CA GLY A 475 19.27 21.81 -12.39
C GLY A 475 18.50 22.22 -11.13
N ALA A 476 18.85 21.71 -9.94
CA ALA A 476 18.16 22.09 -8.70
C ALA A 476 18.81 23.33 -8.03
N PRO A 477 18.03 24.14 -7.29
CA PRO A 477 18.57 25.17 -6.41
C PRO A 477 19.61 24.58 -5.44
N ALA A 478 20.71 25.30 -5.19
CA ALA A 478 21.81 24.80 -4.35
C ALA A 478 21.35 24.34 -2.96
N ASP A 479 20.31 24.96 -2.42
CA ASP A 479 19.72 24.66 -1.11
C ASP A 479 18.76 23.45 -1.10
N LYS A 480 18.65 22.75 -2.24
CA LYS A 480 17.86 21.52 -2.50
C LYS A 480 18.68 20.38 -3.11
N ARG A 481 20.01 20.54 -3.25
CA ARG A 481 20.91 19.48 -3.71
C ARG A 481 21.29 18.52 -2.58
N ILE A 482 21.65 17.30 -2.92
CA ILE A 482 22.06 16.21 -2.04
C ILE A 482 23.34 15.58 -2.58
N ASP A 483 24.25 15.13 -1.71
CA ASP A 483 25.39 14.33 -2.17
C ASP A 483 24.94 12.89 -2.44
N ILE A 484 24.90 12.51 -3.73
CA ILE A 484 24.47 11.19 -4.15
C ILE A 484 25.50 10.10 -3.78
N VAL A 485 26.78 10.45 -3.63
CA VAL A 485 27.81 9.49 -3.19
C VAL A 485 27.53 9.06 -1.75
N SER A 486 27.30 10.03 -0.86
CA SER A 486 26.87 9.75 0.52
C SER A 486 25.49 9.10 0.62
N PHE A 487 24.52 9.49 -0.24
CA PHE A 487 23.20 8.85 -0.27
C PHE A 487 23.26 7.37 -0.60
N ASN A 488 24.15 6.96 -1.51
CA ASN A 488 24.32 5.56 -1.91
C ASN A 488 24.89 4.66 -0.79
N LEU A 489 25.45 5.25 0.28
CA LEU A 489 25.88 4.55 1.49
C LEU A 489 24.81 4.52 2.59
N SER A 490 23.65 5.15 2.37
CA SER A 490 22.57 5.25 3.36
C SER A 490 21.66 4.02 3.38
N VAL A 491 20.99 3.81 4.52
CA VAL A 491 19.98 2.74 4.69
C VAL A 491 18.79 2.86 3.73
N HIS A 492 18.51 4.04 3.20
CA HIS A 492 17.38 4.28 2.29
C HIS A 492 17.74 4.12 0.81
N TYR A 493 19.01 3.94 0.45
CA TYR A 493 19.44 3.79 -0.94
C TYR A 493 18.70 2.65 -1.68
N GLY A 494 18.50 1.50 -1.04
CA GLY A 494 17.84 0.33 -1.64
C GLY A 494 16.32 0.40 -1.70
N MET A 495 15.69 1.47 -1.20
CA MET A 495 14.23 1.60 -1.16
C MET A 495 13.64 1.65 -2.57
N ASN A 496 12.55 0.90 -2.80
CA ASN A 496 11.79 0.92 -4.05
C ASN A 496 12.64 0.69 -5.32
N GLY A 497 13.61 -0.23 -5.26
CA GLY A 497 14.52 -0.55 -6.37
C GLY A 497 15.76 0.35 -6.46
N GLY A 498 15.81 1.42 -5.67
CA GLY A 498 16.96 2.30 -5.52
C GLY A 498 17.14 3.36 -6.60
N GLY A 499 18.18 4.18 -6.44
CA GLY A 499 18.39 5.39 -7.26
C GLY A 499 17.17 6.30 -7.21
N ASN A 500 16.68 6.74 -8.38
CA ASN A 500 15.46 7.56 -8.48
C ASN A 500 14.22 6.88 -7.87
N GLY A 501 14.15 5.55 -7.83
CA GLY A 501 13.07 4.81 -7.18
C GLY A 501 12.90 5.15 -5.70
N ALA A 502 14.00 5.35 -4.98
CA ALA A 502 14.00 5.76 -3.58
C ALA A 502 13.45 7.20 -3.42
N CYS A 503 13.81 8.10 -4.34
CA CYS A 503 13.27 9.46 -4.38
C CYS A 503 11.74 9.44 -4.56
N TRP A 504 11.22 8.67 -5.52
CA TRP A 504 9.77 8.56 -5.78
C TRP A 504 9.00 7.97 -4.59
N ALA A 505 9.60 7.05 -3.84
CA ALA A 505 8.99 6.42 -2.67
C ALA A 505 8.90 7.39 -1.47
N CYS A 506 9.94 8.19 -1.22
CA CYS A 506 9.92 9.17 -0.12
C CYS A 506 9.08 10.41 -0.46
N HIS A 507 9.25 10.96 -1.66
CA HIS A 507 8.67 12.25 -2.08
C HIS A 507 7.38 12.12 -2.91
N GLY A 508 6.87 10.91 -3.16
CA GLY A 508 5.67 10.68 -3.97
C GLY A 508 4.92 9.42 -3.55
N ASN A 509 4.42 8.65 -4.51
CA ASN A 509 3.70 7.39 -4.31
C ASN A 509 4.53 6.13 -4.62
N GLY A 510 5.82 6.28 -4.95
CA GLY A 510 6.71 5.21 -5.40
C GLY A 510 6.62 4.83 -6.89
N THR A 511 5.64 5.34 -7.63
CA THR A 511 5.60 5.20 -9.10
C THR A 511 6.43 6.30 -9.75
N GLN A 512 7.01 6.01 -10.92
CA GLN A 512 7.76 6.98 -11.72
C GLN A 512 6.87 8.19 -12.08
N PRO A 513 7.19 9.41 -11.63
CA PRO A 513 6.34 10.56 -11.88
C PRO A 513 6.71 11.25 -13.21
N LEU A 514 5.75 11.92 -13.85
CA LEU A 514 5.95 12.69 -15.08
C LEU A 514 6.55 14.09 -14.84
N GLY A 515 6.47 14.57 -13.59
CA GLY A 515 7.00 15.83 -13.10
C GLY A 515 7.28 15.72 -11.60
N HIS A 516 7.48 16.82 -10.87
CA HIS A 516 7.55 16.75 -9.41
C HIS A 516 6.21 16.17 -8.87
N PRO A 517 6.22 15.04 -8.14
CA PRO A 517 5.00 14.46 -7.59
C PRO A 517 4.34 15.46 -6.62
N PRO A 518 2.99 15.49 -6.47
CA PRO A 518 2.31 16.49 -5.64
C PRO A 518 2.86 16.58 -4.20
N GLU A 519 3.28 15.44 -3.65
CA GLU A 519 3.81 15.31 -2.29
C GLU A 519 5.30 15.67 -2.16
N TYR A 520 5.98 16.16 -3.20
CA TYR A 520 7.44 16.36 -3.16
C TYR A 520 7.93 17.30 -2.05
N LYS A 521 7.11 18.29 -1.68
CA LYS A 521 7.32 19.24 -0.57
C LYS A 521 6.98 18.68 0.81
N SER A 522 6.33 17.52 0.85
CA SER A 522 5.82 16.84 2.04
C SER A 522 6.26 15.37 2.05
N PRO A 523 7.59 15.10 2.14
CA PRO A 523 8.10 13.73 2.17
C PRO A 523 7.46 12.90 3.27
N LYS A 524 7.38 11.59 3.05
CA LYS A 524 6.80 10.65 4.01
C LYS A 524 7.55 10.72 5.35
N LYS A 525 6.78 10.61 6.43
CA LYS A 525 7.32 10.50 7.78
C LYS A 525 7.94 9.12 7.96
N CYS A 526 8.87 9.00 8.91
CA CYS A 526 9.47 7.71 9.22
C CYS A 526 8.42 6.81 9.90
N SER A 527 7.75 7.31 10.94
CA SER A 527 6.69 6.63 11.71
C SER A 527 5.28 7.14 11.40
N ASN A 528 4.27 6.49 11.98
CA ASN A 528 2.83 6.70 11.78
C ASN A 528 2.38 6.40 10.33
N ASP A 529 2.11 5.11 10.05
CA ASP A 529 1.35 4.56 8.91
C ASP A 529 1.83 4.93 7.49
N THR A 530 3.05 5.42 7.38
CA THR A 530 3.64 5.96 6.14
C THR A 530 4.77 5.11 5.57
N CYS A 531 5.75 4.69 6.38
CA CYS A 531 6.83 3.79 5.95
C CYS A 531 7.13 2.70 7.01
N HIS A 532 7.64 3.09 8.19
CA HIS A 532 8.00 2.15 9.27
C HIS A 532 6.79 1.86 10.18
N SER A 533 5.77 1.23 9.61
CA SER A 533 4.46 0.97 10.22
C SER A 533 4.03 -0.50 10.11
N LEU A 534 2.88 -0.85 10.71
CA LEU A 534 2.30 -2.19 10.61
C LEU A 534 1.99 -2.58 9.15
N ASP A 535 1.42 -1.64 8.39
CA ASP A 535 1.28 -1.74 6.94
C ASP A 535 2.59 -1.35 6.26
N GLN A 536 3.22 -2.32 5.59
CA GLN A 536 4.53 -2.12 4.96
C GLN A 536 4.39 -1.43 3.61
N LYS A 537 5.14 -0.33 3.43
CA LYS A 537 5.31 0.35 2.14
C LYS A 537 6.80 0.36 1.77
N PHE A 538 7.08 0.21 0.48
CA PHE A 538 8.44 0.33 -0.13
C PHE A 538 9.56 -0.54 0.48
N ARG A 539 9.21 -1.68 1.13
CA ARG A 539 10.12 -2.60 1.84
C ARG A 539 10.78 -2.02 3.11
N ALA A 540 10.21 -0.97 3.71
CA ALA A 540 10.69 -0.46 4.99
C ALA A 540 10.61 -1.54 6.11
N PRO A 541 11.62 -1.68 6.99
CA PRO A 541 11.56 -2.54 8.16
C PRO A 541 10.68 -1.93 9.26
N MET A 542 10.03 -2.77 10.07
CA MET A 542 9.24 -2.32 11.22
C MET A 542 10.10 -2.11 12.47
N ILE A 543 9.70 -1.18 13.33
CA ILE A 543 10.35 -0.87 14.61
C ILE A 543 9.60 -1.63 15.71
N TYR A 544 10.23 -2.64 16.31
CA TYR A 544 9.58 -3.51 17.31
C TYR A 544 9.78 -3.05 18.76
N SER A 545 10.66 -2.07 19.01
CA SER A 545 11.00 -1.59 20.36
C SER A 545 11.58 -0.17 20.28
N HIS A 546 11.49 0.59 21.37
CA HIS A 546 12.08 1.95 21.51
C HIS A 546 11.64 2.95 20.42
N PHE A 547 10.38 3.40 20.47
CA PHE A 547 9.87 4.45 19.59
C PHE A 547 9.03 5.49 20.34
N ARG A 548 9.00 6.72 19.81
CA ARG A 548 8.28 7.83 20.43
C ARG A 548 6.77 7.60 20.38
N ASN A 549 6.08 7.86 21.48
CA ASN A 549 4.64 7.67 21.66
C ASN A 549 4.16 6.24 21.35
N ALA A 550 4.99 5.23 21.60
CA ALA A 550 4.68 3.85 21.26
C ALA A 550 3.35 3.36 21.87
N SER A 551 3.03 3.79 23.09
CA SER A 551 1.75 3.50 23.77
C SER A 551 0.49 4.13 23.14
N LEU A 552 0.64 4.95 22.10
CA LEU A 552 -0.45 5.70 21.44
C LEU A 552 -0.68 5.32 19.97
N ILE A 553 0.12 4.41 19.40
CA ILE A 553 -0.14 3.87 18.06
C ILE A 553 -1.11 2.70 18.18
N ASP A 554 -2.19 2.71 17.40
CA ASP A 554 -3.25 1.70 17.44
C ASP A 554 -2.69 0.28 17.22
N ASN A 555 -2.51 -0.43 18.32
CA ASN A 555 -2.31 -1.88 18.38
C ASN A 555 -3.61 -2.49 18.94
N PRO A 556 -4.71 -2.55 18.15
CA PRO A 556 -6.06 -2.81 18.66
C PRO A 556 -6.31 -4.23 19.19
N THR A 557 -5.26 -5.04 19.31
CA THR A 557 -5.30 -6.40 19.89
C THR A 557 -4.16 -6.68 20.88
N ASN A 558 -3.21 -5.75 21.06
CA ASN A 558 -2.01 -5.91 21.90
C ASN A 558 -1.22 -7.20 21.60
N ALA A 559 -1.26 -7.69 20.36
CA ALA A 559 -0.93 -9.09 20.06
C ALA A 559 0.56 -9.44 20.20
N PHE A 560 1.47 -8.48 19.94
CA PHE A 560 2.92 -8.70 20.02
C PHE A 560 3.69 -7.48 20.56
N ASN A 561 4.42 -7.74 21.65
CA ASN A 561 5.50 -6.99 22.31
C ASN A 561 5.27 -5.54 22.79
N SER A 562 6.02 -5.21 23.86
CA SER A 562 5.81 -4.02 24.69
C SER A 562 6.40 -2.75 24.09
N ASN A 563 5.54 -1.74 23.97
CA ASN A 563 5.82 -0.43 23.40
C ASN A 563 6.65 0.46 24.36
N VAL A 564 7.97 0.23 24.42
CA VAL A 564 8.90 1.10 25.16
C VAL A 564 8.94 2.48 24.50
N THR A 565 8.38 3.47 25.19
CA THR A 565 8.27 4.84 24.68
C THR A 565 9.55 5.64 24.93
N THR A 566 10.15 6.18 23.87
CA THR A 566 11.31 7.08 23.92
C THR A 566 10.89 8.56 23.88
N ASN A 567 11.71 9.46 24.42
CA ASN A 567 11.49 10.90 24.29
C ASN A 567 11.95 11.44 22.92
N ASN A 568 13.07 10.96 22.40
CA ASN A 568 13.51 11.24 21.02
C ASN A 568 12.72 10.42 20.00
N ASP A 569 12.53 11.01 18.81
CA ASP A 569 12.03 10.32 17.62
C ASP A 569 13.17 9.64 16.83
N CYS A 570 12.81 8.97 15.73
CA CYS A 570 13.76 8.25 14.89
C CYS A 570 14.89 9.16 14.40
N GLN A 571 14.56 10.41 14.03
CA GLN A 571 15.53 11.36 13.50
C GLN A 571 16.49 11.86 14.59
N GLY A 572 16.03 12.05 15.82
CA GLY A 572 16.88 12.31 16.97
C GLY A 572 17.96 11.25 17.16
N CYS A 573 17.60 9.96 17.12
CA CYS A 573 18.58 8.87 17.32
C CYS A 573 19.48 8.64 16.09
N HIS A 574 18.92 8.60 14.88
CA HIS A 574 19.70 8.29 13.68
C HIS A 574 20.65 9.43 13.25
N ALA A 575 20.47 10.67 13.73
CA ALA A 575 21.36 11.78 13.41
C ALA A 575 22.79 11.58 13.92
N ASN A 576 22.95 10.74 14.95
CA ASN A 576 24.23 10.42 15.57
C ASN A 576 25.03 9.36 14.78
N SER A 577 24.42 8.66 13.80
CA SER A 577 25.14 7.78 12.86
C SER A 577 24.69 8.03 11.42
N VAL A 578 25.40 8.96 10.77
CA VAL A 578 25.18 9.35 9.37
C VAL A 578 26.49 9.39 8.60
N ASN A 579 26.43 9.02 7.32
CA ASN A 579 27.55 9.10 6.39
C ASN A 579 27.90 10.56 6.00
N SER A 580 26.94 11.48 6.12
CA SER A 580 27.09 12.90 5.79
C SER A 580 26.02 13.76 6.47
N GLN A 581 26.22 15.07 6.53
CA GLN A 581 25.30 16.01 7.16
C GLN A 581 24.38 16.67 6.13
N GLY A 582 23.07 16.59 6.37
CA GLY A 582 22.05 17.35 5.66
C GLY A 582 21.85 18.75 6.25
N ARG A 583 20.96 19.52 5.65
CA ARG A 583 20.66 20.91 6.07
C ARG A 583 19.86 20.99 7.38
N ASN A 584 19.16 19.93 7.72
CA ASN A 584 18.42 19.76 8.98
C ASN A 584 18.36 18.28 9.34
N ILE A 585 18.09 17.98 10.62
CA ILE A 585 18.11 16.62 11.18
C ILE A 585 17.27 15.61 10.38
N ASN A 586 16.09 16.00 9.89
CA ASN A 586 15.24 15.13 9.08
C ASN A 586 15.91 14.80 7.73
N SER A 587 16.49 15.80 7.05
CA SER A 587 17.22 15.56 5.79
C SER A 587 18.53 14.78 5.99
N THR A 588 19.23 15.02 7.10
CA THR A 588 20.44 14.28 7.50
C THR A 588 20.13 12.80 7.64
N VAL A 589 19.08 12.46 8.41
CA VAL A 589 18.68 11.08 8.64
C VAL A 589 18.06 10.45 7.39
N SER A 590 17.10 11.12 6.74
CA SER A 590 16.40 10.54 5.59
C SER A 590 17.31 10.28 4.39
N HIS A 591 18.39 11.05 4.20
CA HIS A 591 19.31 10.85 3.08
C HIS A 591 20.61 10.14 3.45
N PHE A 592 21.10 10.25 4.69
CA PHE A 592 22.47 9.86 5.02
C PHE A 592 22.60 8.94 6.24
N ALA A 593 21.51 8.53 6.90
CA ALA A 593 21.57 7.57 8.01
C ALA A 593 22.31 6.29 7.60
N SER A 594 23.27 5.90 8.43
CA SER A 594 24.07 4.69 8.22
C SER A 594 23.37 3.45 8.78
N GLY A 595 23.67 2.30 8.18
CA GLY A 595 23.30 0.99 8.74
C GLY A 595 24.21 0.56 9.90
N ASP A 596 25.39 1.19 9.99
CA ASP A 596 26.36 1.00 11.07
C ASP A 596 26.04 1.97 12.23
N LEU A 597 24.91 1.69 12.89
CA LEU A 597 24.68 2.19 14.24
C LEU A 597 25.62 1.49 15.22
N PHE A 598 25.90 2.14 16.35
CA PHE A 598 26.39 1.47 17.56
C PHE A 598 25.51 0.24 17.86
N ASP A 599 26.10 -0.82 18.42
CA ASP A 599 25.34 -2.04 18.71
C ASP A 599 24.31 -1.76 19.81
N SER A 600 23.05 -1.56 19.41
CA SER A 600 21.99 -1.01 20.26
C SER A 600 21.52 -1.98 21.35
N ILE A 601 22.18 -3.14 21.44
CA ILE A 601 22.04 -4.14 22.51
C ILE A 601 22.72 -3.74 23.81
N ASN A 602 23.67 -2.80 23.76
CA ASN A 602 24.45 -2.45 24.93
C ASN A 602 23.63 -1.54 25.86
N CYS A 603 22.70 -2.13 26.62
CA CYS A 603 21.83 -1.42 27.54
C CYS A 603 22.63 -0.58 28.55
N ILE A 604 23.82 -1.05 28.94
CA ILE A 604 24.77 -0.34 29.80
C ILE A 604 25.24 0.97 29.14
N TYR A 605 25.51 0.97 27.84
CA TYR A 605 25.97 2.16 27.11
C TYR A 605 24.94 3.30 27.16
N CYS A 606 23.64 3.02 27.05
CA CYS A 606 22.59 4.05 27.10
C CYS A 606 22.01 4.31 28.49
N HIS A 607 21.93 3.31 29.37
CA HIS A 607 21.24 3.42 30.69
C HIS A 607 22.18 3.61 31.89
N LEU A 608 23.50 3.39 31.74
CA LEU A 608 24.49 3.58 32.80
C LEU A 608 25.54 4.66 32.52
N ASN A 609 25.49 5.33 31.36
CA ASN A 609 26.36 6.47 31.06
C ASN A 609 25.49 7.72 30.77
N GLU A 610 25.75 8.80 31.51
CA GLU A 610 24.97 10.05 31.46
C GLU A 610 25.03 10.74 30.09
N ASP A 611 26.23 10.83 29.51
CA ASP A 611 26.47 11.55 28.26
C ASP A 611 25.84 10.81 27.08
N ASN A 612 26.09 9.50 27.00
CA ASN A 612 25.46 8.62 26.01
C ASN A 612 23.93 8.57 26.18
N SER A 613 23.42 8.59 27.43
CA SER A 613 21.97 8.65 27.67
C SER A 613 21.38 9.88 27.00
N LYS A 614 21.94 11.07 27.27
CA LYS A 614 21.51 12.35 26.68
C LYS A 614 21.59 12.33 25.15
N GLU A 615 22.69 11.81 24.61
CA GLU A 615 22.92 11.68 23.17
C GLU A 615 21.88 10.76 22.49
N TRP A 616 21.57 9.61 23.09
CA TRP A 616 20.76 8.54 22.47
C TRP A 616 19.31 8.46 22.96
N GLY A 617 18.71 9.60 23.36
CA GLY A 617 17.27 9.71 23.64
C GLY A 617 16.86 10.05 25.07
N ASN A 618 17.81 10.48 25.89
CA ASN A 618 17.69 10.65 27.34
C ASN A 618 17.13 9.37 28.00
N ALA A 619 17.76 8.22 27.64
CA ALA A 619 17.40 6.90 28.14
C ALA A 619 17.48 6.90 29.68
N THR A 620 16.43 6.42 30.36
CA THR A 620 16.35 6.54 31.83
C THR A 620 17.57 5.92 32.48
N LEU A 621 18.36 6.78 33.14
CA LEU A 621 19.55 6.39 33.87
C LEU A 621 19.11 5.56 35.07
N ILE A 622 19.41 4.26 35.04
CA ILE A 622 18.89 3.31 36.04
C ILE A 622 19.51 3.50 37.42
N TYR A 623 20.50 4.40 37.57
CA TYR A 623 21.01 4.86 38.87
C TYR A 623 20.31 6.12 39.38
N GLU A 624 19.70 6.91 38.51
CA GLU A 624 18.95 8.10 38.92
C GLU A 624 17.53 7.71 39.35
N ASN A 625 16.98 8.44 40.33
CA ASN A 625 15.68 8.14 40.92
C ASN A 625 15.61 6.79 41.68
N ARG A 626 16.68 6.47 42.43
CA ARG A 626 16.77 5.40 43.46
C ARG A 626 15.88 5.62 44.69
N THR A 627 15.22 6.77 44.81
CA THR A 627 14.53 7.21 46.04
C THR A 627 13.00 7.28 45.92
N ALA A 628 12.43 7.16 44.71
CA ALA A 628 10.99 7.19 44.52
C ALA A 628 10.26 5.96 45.08
N LEU A 629 9.02 6.16 45.50
CA LEU A 629 8.09 5.10 45.89
C LEU A 629 7.26 4.63 44.69
N ILE A 630 6.86 3.37 44.71
CA ILE A 630 5.86 2.76 43.83
C ILE A 630 4.80 2.03 44.66
N GLU A 631 3.58 1.96 44.14
CA GLU A 631 2.47 1.18 44.69
C GLU A 631 2.85 -0.32 44.81
N LEU A 632 2.31 -1.01 45.82
CA LEU A 632 2.47 -2.47 45.94
C LEU A 632 1.78 -3.22 44.80
N ASN A 633 0.66 -2.67 44.29
CA ASN A 633 -0.03 -3.12 43.09
C ASN A 633 -0.56 -1.92 42.28
N ARG A 634 -0.10 -1.76 41.03
CA ARG A 634 -0.49 -0.67 40.11
C ARG A 634 -1.92 -0.75 39.58
N GLU A 635 -2.52 -1.93 39.53
CA GLU A 635 -3.88 -2.11 38.98
C GLU A 635 -4.97 -1.94 40.04
N ASN A 636 -4.66 -2.27 41.30
CA ASN A 636 -5.58 -2.17 42.42
C ASN A 636 -4.79 -2.15 43.75
N ASN A 637 -4.42 -0.95 44.21
CA ASN A 637 -3.54 -0.77 45.37
C ASN A 637 -4.26 -0.83 46.74
N ARG A 638 -5.40 -1.54 46.85
CA ARG A 638 -6.21 -1.59 48.09
C ARG A 638 -6.22 -3.00 48.68
N PHE A 639 -5.65 -3.14 49.87
CA PHE A 639 -5.43 -4.43 50.55
C PHE A 639 -6.19 -4.52 51.86
N THR A 640 -6.31 -5.74 52.40
CA THR A 640 -6.81 -5.99 53.76
C THR A 640 -5.88 -6.93 54.51
N ALA A 641 -5.77 -6.76 55.82
CA ALA A 641 -4.88 -7.53 56.70
C ALA A 641 -5.57 -7.89 58.02
N ARG A 642 -5.67 -9.17 58.35
CA ARG A 642 -6.30 -9.68 59.57
C ARG A 642 -5.32 -9.82 60.74
N GLU A 643 -5.83 -9.79 61.97
CA GLU A 643 -5.04 -10.13 63.15
C GLU A 643 -4.38 -11.51 63.02
N GLY A 644 -3.08 -11.58 63.29
CA GLY A 644 -2.25 -12.78 63.15
C GLY A 644 -1.69 -13.04 61.74
N GLU A 645 -2.21 -12.36 60.71
CA GLU A 645 -1.79 -12.55 59.32
C GLU A 645 -0.42 -11.94 59.02
N TYR A 646 0.37 -12.63 58.19
CA TYR A 646 1.67 -12.18 57.69
C TYR A 646 1.55 -11.84 56.20
N ILE A 647 1.95 -10.64 55.80
CA ILE A 647 1.76 -10.13 54.44
C ILE A 647 3.09 -9.65 53.87
N ASP A 648 3.49 -10.27 52.75
CA ASP A 648 4.69 -9.91 52.01
C ASP A 648 4.50 -8.57 51.29
N LEU A 649 5.31 -7.57 51.63
CA LEU A 649 5.35 -6.26 50.95
C LEU A 649 6.43 -6.24 49.83
N GLY A 650 7.19 -7.32 49.69
CA GLY A 650 8.33 -7.49 48.81
C GLY A 650 9.65 -6.97 49.40
N PHE A 651 10.75 -7.24 48.70
CA PHE A 651 12.12 -6.93 49.15
C PHE A 651 12.48 -7.50 50.54
N GLY A 652 11.85 -8.61 50.92
CA GLY A 652 12.03 -9.25 52.22
C GLY A 652 11.23 -8.62 53.36
N PHE A 653 10.46 -7.55 53.09
CA PHE A 653 9.59 -6.92 54.07
C PHE A 653 8.28 -7.69 54.26
N ILE A 654 7.91 -7.95 55.53
CA ILE A 654 6.67 -8.63 55.89
C ILE A 654 5.97 -7.81 56.97
N LEU A 655 4.72 -7.42 56.71
CA LEU A 655 3.83 -6.83 57.70
C LEU A 655 3.12 -7.93 58.48
N LYS A 656 3.11 -7.85 59.80
CA LYS A 656 2.19 -8.60 60.67
C LYS A 656 1.26 -7.65 61.39
N VAL A 657 -0.05 -7.86 61.27
CA VAL A 657 -1.03 -7.23 62.17
C VAL A 657 -1.10 -8.08 63.43
N ILE A 658 -0.72 -7.51 64.57
CA ILE A 658 -0.74 -8.23 65.85
C ILE A 658 -2.14 -8.15 66.46
N GLU A 659 -2.64 -6.93 66.62
CA GLU A 659 -3.88 -6.65 67.33
C GLU A 659 -4.51 -5.34 66.84
N VAL A 660 -5.83 -5.33 66.72
CA VAL A 660 -6.66 -4.17 66.36
C VAL A 660 -7.46 -3.75 67.59
N SER A 661 -7.37 -2.46 67.92
CA SER A 661 -8.06 -1.82 69.04
C SER A 661 -9.57 -2.11 69.03
N SER A 662 -10.13 -2.44 70.19
CA SER A 662 -11.57 -2.70 70.38
C SER A 662 -12.45 -1.50 70.00
N VAL A 663 -11.94 -0.27 70.17
CA VAL A 663 -12.59 0.97 69.76
C VAL A 663 -12.25 1.42 68.33
N ARG A 664 -11.56 0.57 67.55
CA ARG A 664 -11.22 0.75 66.13
C ARG A 664 -10.40 2.00 65.78
N SER A 665 -9.76 2.63 66.76
CA SER A 665 -8.94 3.83 66.57
C SER A 665 -7.49 3.55 66.16
N SER A 666 -6.99 2.34 66.42
CA SER A 666 -5.59 1.98 66.19
C SER A 666 -5.38 0.48 65.98
N VAL A 667 -4.21 0.14 65.43
CA VAL A 667 -3.72 -1.21 65.18
C VAL A 667 -2.25 -1.30 65.60
N LEU A 668 -1.87 -2.40 66.25
CA LEU A 668 -0.48 -2.74 66.55
C LEU A 668 0.08 -3.57 65.38
N ILE A 669 1.04 -3.00 64.67
CA ILE A 669 1.74 -3.67 63.56
C ILE A 669 3.19 -4.00 63.93
N GLU A 670 3.73 -5.01 63.26
CA GLU A 670 5.12 -5.42 63.34
C GLU A 670 5.65 -5.59 61.91
N LEU A 671 6.63 -4.77 61.53
CA LEU A 671 7.32 -4.86 60.25
C LEU A 671 8.59 -5.69 60.44
N ARG A 672 8.75 -6.72 59.60
CA ARG A 672 9.93 -7.58 59.56
C ARG A 672 10.67 -7.39 58.26
N LYS A 673 11.99 -7.56 58.27
CA LYS A 673 12.83 -7.71 57.07
C LYS A 673 13.64 -8.99 57.22
N GLU A 674 13.52 -9.91 56.27
CA GLU A 674 14.24 -11.20 56.28
C GLU A 674 14.08 -11.98 57.61
N ASN A 675 12.84 -12.02 58.12
CA ASN A 675 12.40 -12.58 59.41
C ASN A 675 12.83 -11.83 60.69
N LEU A 676 13.77 -10.89 60.63
CA LEU A 676 14.11 -9.99 61.75
C LEU A 676 13.03 -8.91 61.91
N ILE A 677 12.65 -8.57 63.14
CA ILE A 677 11.74 -7.43 63.40
C ILE A 677 12.55 -6.14 63.22
N VAL A 678 12.13 -5.28 62.30
CA VAL A 678 12.79 -3.99 62.02
C VAL A 678 12.03 -2.79 62.56
N ASP A 679 10.72 -2.92 62.77
CA ASP A 679 9.90 -1.93 63.49
C ASP A 679 8.66 -2.60 64.09
N LYS A 680 8.11 -2.01 65.15
CA LYS A 680 6.88 -2.46 65.82
C LYS A 680 6.17 -1.27 66.45
N ARG A 681 5.00 -0.92 65.93
CA ARG A 681 4.37 0.37 66.20
C ARG A 681 2.85 0.28 66.26
N LEU A 682 2.27 1.05 67.17
CA LEU A 682 0.84 1.33 67.19
C LEU A 682 0.54 2.48 66.22
N ILE A 683 -0.34 2.26 65.24
CA ILE A 683 -0.71 3.24 64.22
C ILE A 683 -2.23 3.41 64.13
N GLY A 684 -2.69 4.60 63.76
CA GLY A 684 -4.10 4.87 63.45
C GLY A 684 -4.38 4.78 61.95
N THR A 685 -5.51 5.34 61.51
CA THR A 685 -5.74 5.62 60.08
C THR A 685 -4.78 6.71 59.57
N GLY A 686 -4.26 6.56 58.36
CA GLY A 686 -3.25 7.43 57.76
C GLY A 686 -1.89 6.73 57.55
N ASN A 687 -0.86 7.53 57.26
CA ASN A 687 0.45 7.03 56.80
C ASN A 687 1.34 6.54 57.94
N TYR A 688 1.76 5.28 57.83
CA TYR A 688 2.94 4.71 58.46
C TYR A 688 4.09 4.68 57.45
N THR A 689 5.28 5.12 57.84
CA THR A 689 6.49 5.10 56.99
C THR A 689 7.64 4.45 57.76
N TYR A 690 8.29 3.47 57.13
CA TYR A 690 9.56 2.90 57.55
C TYR A 690 10.67 3.37 56.61
N GLU A 691 11.80 3.80 57.17
CA GLU A 691 12.92 4.39 56.43
C GLU A 691 14.20 3.59 56.59
N GLU A 692 14.99 3.46 55.52
CA GLU A 692 16.32 2.83 55.54
C GLU A 692 17.40 3.79 55.03
N TYR A 693 18.64 3.55 55.41
CA TYR A 693 19.81 4.18 54.80
C TYR A 693 20.27 3.37 53.60
N LEU A 694 20.36 4.02 52.44
CA LEU A 694 20.95 3.46 51.23
C LEU A 694 22.27 4.16 50.91
N THR A 695 23.29 3.37 50.57
CA THR A 695 24.51 3.90 49.97
C THR A 695 24.25 4.19 48.49
N ILE A 696 24.25 5.47 48.13
CA ILE A 696 24.12 5.97 46.76
C ILE A 696 25.38 6.78 46.50
N ASP A 697 26.17 6.31 45.53
CA ASP A 697 27.35 7.01 45.00
C ASP A 697 28.33 7.45 46.11
N ASN A 698 28.63 6.49 47.00
CA ASN A 698 29.44 6.60 48.23
C ASN A 698 28.89 7.54 49.33
N GLY A 699 27.74 8.20 49.12
CA GLY A 699 26.98 8.87 50.17
C GLY A 699 25.94 7.96 50.82
N SER A 700 25.60 8.19 52.10
CA SER A 700 24.52 7.47 52.79
C SER A 700 23.28 8.36 52.89
N VAL A 701 22.19 7.96 52.22
CA VAL A 701 20.93 8.73 52.13
C VAL A 701 19.80 7.95 52.81
N LYS A 702 19.06 8.61 53.69
CA LYS A 702 17.88 8.02 54.34
C LYS A 702 16.66 8.16 53.42
N VAL A 703 15.96 7.06 53.14
CA VAL A 703 14.81 7.03 52.23
C VAL A 703 13.64 6.23 52.80
N PRO A 704 12.38 6.54 52.45
CA PRO A 704 11.24 5.70 52.80
C PRO A 704 11.32 4.37 52.03
N ALA A 705 11.49 3.27 52.75
CA ALA A 705 11.56 1.93 52.17
C ALA A 705 10.16 1.30 52.01
N ILE A 706 9.27 1.53 52.99
CA ILE A 706 7.88 1.06 53.03
C ILE A 706 6.99 2.20 53.52
N VAL A 707 5.85 2.43 52.85
CA VAL A 707 4.77 3.32 53.32
C VAL A 707 3.45 2.56 53.28
N ILE A 708 2.69 2.61 54.36
CA ILE A 708 1.38 1.99 54.50
C ILE A 708 0.38 3.08 54.89
N ASN A 709 -0.56 3.40 54.01
CA ASN A 709 -1.67 4.30 54.30
C ASN A 709 -2.85 3.46 54.80
N VAL A 710 -3.13 3.46 56.10
CA VAL A 710 -4.27 2.72 56.67
C VAL A 710 -5.55 3.50 56.41
N THR A 711 -6.36 3.03 55.46
CA THR A 711 -7.62 3.69 55.03
C THR A 711 -8.82 3.29 55.88
N GLY A 712 -8.73 2.23 56.68
CA GLY A 712 -9.80 1.83 57.61
C GLY A 712 -9.36 0.76 58.60
N ILE A 713 -9.97 0.77 59.79
CA ILE A 713 -9.69 -0.17 60.88
C ILE A 713 -11.02 -0.78 61.35
N PHE A 714 -11.08 -2.11 61.42
CA PHE A 714 -12.31 -2.86 61.66
C PHE A 714 -12.09 -3.93 62.74
N LYS A 715 -13.05 -4.08 63.65
CA LYS A 715 -13.05 -5.13 64.69
C LYS A 715 -14.41 -5.82 64.74
N GLY A 716 -14.43 -7.13 64.45
CA GLY A 716 -15.58 -8.02 64.62
C GLY A 716 -15.55 -8.73 65.98
N SER A 717 -16.45 -9.69 66.19
CA SER A 717 -16.50 -10.50 67.41
C SER A 717 -15.29 -11.44 67.55
N ASP A 718 -14.85 -12.01 66.42
CA ASP A 718 -13.91 -13.13 66.41
C ASP A 718 -12.50 -12.72 65.96
N THR A 719 -12.38 -11.59 65.24
CA THR A 719 -11.12 -11.04 64.72
C THR A 719 -11.29 -9.60 64.24
N GLY A 720 -10.19 -8.84 64.19
CA GLY A 720 -10.07 -7.55 63.55
C GLY A 720 -9.26 -7.59 62.25
N PHE A 721 -9.41 -6.55 61.44
CA PHE A 721 -8.61 -6.33 60.24
C PHE A 721 -8.46 -4.85 59.92
N ILE A 722 -7.46 -4.52 59.12
CA ILE A 722 -7.28 -3.18 58.54
C ILE A 722 -7.44 -3.22 57.03
N GLN A 723 -7.93 -2.13 56.45
CA GLN A 723 -7.78 -1.83 55.02
C GLN A 723 -6.66 -0.81 54.86
N TYR A 724 -5.81 -1.00 53.85
CA TYR A 724 -4.68 -0.10 53.60
C TYR A 724 -4.30 -0.05 52.12
N GLU A 725 -3.63 1.04 51.77
CA GLU A 725 -2.90 1.20 50.52
C GLU A 725 -1.40 1.13 50.82
N GLY A 726 -0.63 0.46 49.96
CA GLY A 726 0.79 0.24 50.22
C GLY A 726 1.66 0.85 49.14
N PHE A 727 2.80 1.40 49.55
CA PHE A 727 3.87 1.83 48.68
C PHE A 727 5.20 1.31 49.23
N ARG A 728 6.16 1.12 48.34
CA ARG A 728 7.52 0.69 48.67
C ARG A 728 8.51 1.39 47.76
N LEU A 729 9.78 1.38 48.12
CA LEU A 729 10.83 1.91 47.25
C LEU A 729 10.77 1.25 45.86
N LYS A 730 10.93 2.06 44.81
CA LYS A 730 11.04 1.60 43.42
C LYS A 730 12.15 0.56 43.31
N ARG A 731 11.93 -0.51 42.54
CA ARG A 731 13.00 -1.48 42.25
C ARG A 731 14.11 -0.75 41.51
N VAL A 732 15.24 -0.58 42.19
CA VAL A 732 16.49 -0.15 41.60
C VAL A 732 17.60 -0.99 42.19
N HIS A 733 17.93 -2.11 41.55
CA HIS A 733 19.15 -2.85 41.89
C HIS A 733 20.34 -2.17 41.22
N PRO A 734 21.52 -2.10 41.85
CA PRO A 734 22.75 -1.76 41.14
C PRO A 734 23.00 -2.84 40.09
N GLU A 735 22.79 -2.51 38.82
CA GLU A 735 23.27 -3.34 37.73
C GLU A 735 24.79 -3.28 37.73
N LYS A 736 25.40 -4.34 38.27
CA LYS A 736 26.83 -4.58 38.13
C LYS A 736 27.10 -5.00 36.68
N LYS A 737 28.34 -4.80 36.19
CA LYS A 737 28.83 -5.26 34.86
C LYS A 737 28.88 -6.80 34.78
N ILE A 738 27.73 -7.48 34.92
CA ILE A 738 27.57 -8.94 34.94
C ILE A 738 26.28 -9.38 34.25
N THR A 739 26.29 -10.61 33.77
CA THR A 739 25.36 -11.16 32.77
C THR A 739 23.95 -11.45 33.27
N SER A 740 23.72 -11.34 34.58
CA SER A 740 22.40 -11.45 35.21
C SER A 740 21.40 -10.37 34.77
N CYS A 741 21.85 -9.23 34.22
CA CYS A 741 20.94 -8.23 33.66
C CYS A 741 20.24 -8.75 32.40
N TYR A 742 21.01 -9.16 31.37
CA TYR A 742 20.45 -9.65 30.11
C TYR A 742 19.50 -10.85 30.30
N SER A 743 19.81 -11.78 31.21
CA SER A 743 18.96 -12.94 31.51
C SER A 743 17.61 -12.61 32.16
N CYS A 744 17.44 -11.40 32.71
CA CYS A 744 16.18 -10.92 33.30
C CYS A 744 15.38 -10.02 32.35
N HIS A 745 16.04 -9.29 31.45
CA HIS A 745 15.43 -8.34 30.52
C HIS A 745 15.21 -8.90 29.10
N VAL A 746 15.78 -10.07 28.78
CA VAL A 746 15.62 -10.77 27.49
C VAL A 746 15.13 -12.19 27.73
N LYS A 747 14.12 -12.64 26.96
CA LYS A 747 13.52 -13.98 27.09
C LYS A 747 14.37 -15.05 26.40
N ALA A 748 15.32 -15.65 27.12
CA ALA A 748 16.39 -16.49 26.55
C ALA A 748 15.99 -17.96 26.25
N MET A 749 15.18 -18.23 25.21
CA MET A 749 14.65 -19.59 24.92
C MET A 749 14.43 -19.89 23.42
N PRO A 750 14.62 -21.16 23.01
CA PRO A 750 15.89 -21.72 22.53
C PRO A 750 16.31 -21.22 21.14
N LYS A 751 17.63 -21.14 20.92
CA LYS A 751 18.26 -20.56 19.72
C LYS A 751 17.92 -21.31 18.44
N ALA A 752 17.16 -20.66 17.55
CA ALA A 752 16.94 -21.12 16.18
C ALA A 752 17.02 -19.94 15.20
N LYS A 753 17.70 -20.14 14.07
CA LYS A 753 17.73 -19.19 12.95
C LYS A 753 16.87 -19.76 11.83
N TYR A 754 15.98 -18.96 11.25
CA TYR A 754 15.20 -19.34 10.08
C TYR A 754 15.51 -18.40 8.92
N ARG A 755 15.45 -18.92 7.70
CA ARG A 755 15.61 -18.17 6.46
C ARG A 755 14.40 -18.39 5.57
N VAL A 756 13.83 -17.29 5.08
CA VAL A 756 12.74 -17.31 4.10
C VAL A 756 13.31 -17.69 2.74
N ILE A 757 12.73 -18.73 2.13
CA ILE A 757 13.11 -19.27 0.83
C ILE A 757 12.34 -18.56 -0.29
N GLU A 758 11.00 -18.51 -0.16
CA GLU A 758 10.10 -17.97 -1.18
C GLU A 758 8.86 -17.37 -0.53
N ARG A 759 8.28 -16.34 -1.16
CA ARG A 759 6.93 -15.84 -0.84
C ARG A 759 6.07 -15.90 -2.10
N VAL A 760 4.98 -16.66 -2.03
CA VAL A 760 4.03 -16.85 -3.13
C VAL A 760 2.80 -16.00 -2.86
N SER A 761 2.50 -15.05 -3.75
CA SER A 761 1.29 -14.22 -3.64
C SER A 761 0.04 -14.95 -4.13
N GLY A 762 -1.05 -14.82 -3.37
CA GLY A 762 -2.33 -15.49 -3.61
C GLY A 762 -3.45 -14.88 -2.75
N GLU A 763 -4.58 -15.58 -2.55
CA GLU A 763 -5.67 -15.09 -1.67
C GLU A 763 -5.21 -14.85 -0.22
N LYS A 764 -4.21 -15.61 0.22
CA LYS A 764 -3.42 -15.37 1.43
C LYS A 764 -1.97 -15.56 1.01
N ASP A 765 -1.15 -14.52 1.10
CA ASP A 765 0.27 -14.62 0.80
C ASP A 765 0.93 -15.72 1.64
N GLU A 766 1.59 -16.66 0.98
CA GLU A 766 2.19 -17.85 1.59
C GLU A 766 3.71 -17.73 1.64
N ILE A 767 4.29 -17.95 2.82
CA ILE A 767 5.72 -17.76 3.06
C ILE A 767 6.33 -19.11 3.40
N TYR A 768 7.34 -19.49 2.62
CA TYR A 768 8.09 -20.73 2.76
C TYR A 768 9.45 -20.44 3.39
N TYR A 769 9.78 -21.13 4.47
CA TYR A 769 10.97 -20.87 5.28
C TYR A 769 11.61 -22.17 5.78
N THR A 770 12.92 -22.16 5.98
CA THR A 770 13.67 -23.30 6.55
C THR A 770 14.54 -22.86 7.72
N LYS A 771 15.04 -23.81 8.51
CA LYS A 771 16.00 -23.57 9.59
C LYS A 771 17.40 -23.41 8.99
N GLU A 772 18.08 -22.31 9.29
CA GLU A 772 19.52 -22.16 9.03
C GLU A 772 20.28 -22.88 10.16
N THR A 773 21.13 -23.84 9.78
CA THR A 773 21.80 -24.76 10.71
C THR A 773 23.27 -24.41 10.95
N ALA A 774 23.94 -23.79 9.97
CA ALA A 774 25.23 -23.12 10.14
C ALA A 774 25.42 -22.03 9.07
N ASN A 775 26.13 -20.96 9.41
CA ASN A 775 26.49 -19.90 8.47
C ASN A 775 27.77 -19.18 8.95
N PHE A 776 28.87 -19.30 8.20
CA PHE A 776 30.16 -18.67 8.50
C PHE A 776 30.44 -17.45 7.61
N THR A 777 29.48 -17.05 6.77
CA THR A 777 29.54 -15.81 5.97
C THR A 777 28.99 -14.59 6.71
N ASP A 778 28.26 -14.81 7.80
CA ASP A 778 27.60 -13.78 8.59
C ASP A 778 28.56 -13.22 9.65
N ASN A 779 28.97 -11.96 9.49
CA ASN A 779 29.91 -11.28 10.40
C ASN A 779 29.30 -10.93 11.78
N LYS A 780 28.00 -11.20 12.03
CA LYS A 780 27.26 -10.79 13.23
C LYS A 780 26.78 -11.99 14.09
N ILE A 781 27.65 -12.98 14.29
CA ILE A 781 27.35 -14.17 15.11
C ILE A 781 28.15 -14.14 16.41
N PHE A 782 27.43 -13.94 17.53
CA PHE A 782 27.95 -14.09 18.88
C PHE A 782 27.73 -15.52 19.40
N ASP A 783 28.80 -16.19 19.82
CA ASP A 783 28.69 -17.28 20.81
C ASP A 783 28.50 -16.65 22.19
N GLU A 784 27.47 -17.08 22.91
CA GLU A 784 27.16 -16.63 24.26
C GLU A 784 28.36 -16.86 25.20
N ASN A 785 29.07 -17.99 25.09
CA ASN A 785 30.24 -18.27 25.93
C ASN A 785 31.44 -17.36 25.63
N VAL A 786 31.59 -16.92 24.38
CA VAL A 786 32.66 -16.00 23.98
C VAL A 786 32.34 -14.58 24.43
N VAL A 787 31.08 -14.14 24.34
CA VAL A 787 30.61 -12.89 24.95
C VAL A 787 30.77 -12.91 26.47
N LEU A 788 30.41 -14.03 27.13
CA LEU A 788 30.60 -14.23 28.57
C LEU A 788 32.08 -14.12 28.99
N GLN A 789 33.02 -14.59 28.16
CA GLN A 789 34.46 -14.47 28.44
C GLN A 789 35.01 -13.07 28.15
N LEU A 790 34.61 -12.40 27.06
CA LEU A 790 35.08 -11.04 26.77
C LEU A 790 34.55 -10.03 27.80
N LEU A 791 33.25 -10.03 28.11
CA LEU A 791 32.63 -9.06 29.04
C LEU A 791 33.24 -9.05 30.46
N GLY A 792 33.94 -10.11 30.85
CA GLY A 792 34.67 -10.17 32.13
C GLY A 792 36.02 -9.46 32.16
N VAL A 793 36.52 -8.99 31.00
CA VAL A 793 37.90 -8.46 30.83
C VAL A 793 37.93 -7.04 30.24
N LEU A 794 36.85 -6.57 29.61
CA LEU A 794 36.80 -5.26 28.94
C LEU A 794 36.90 -4.08 29.92
N THR A 795 37.83 -3.17 29.62
CA THR A 795 37.96 -1.85 30.23
C THR A 795 37.06 -0.83 29.52
N ASP A 796 36.99 0.41 30.04
CA ASP A 796 36.18 1.47 29.42
C ASP A 796 36.76 2.01 28.10
N GLU A 797 37.93 1.52 27.67
CA GLU A 797 38.57 1.80 26.38
C GLU A 797 38.22 0.74 25.31
N ASP A 798 37.82 -0.47 25.70
CA ASP A 798 37.51 -1.60 24.79
C ASP A 798 36.09 -1.54 24.19
N LYS A 799 35.46 -0.37 24.11
CA LYS A 799 34.03 -0.17 23.80
C LYS A 799 33.57 -0.54 22.38
N HIS A 800 34.42 -1.16 21.56
CA HIS A 800 34.17 -1.40 20.13
C HIS A 800 34.57 -2.79 19.61
N VAL A 801 34.67 -3.82 20.47
CA VAL A 801 35.10 -5.16 20.03
C VAL A 801 33.99 -5.92 19.30
N THR A 802 34.03 -5.89 17.97
CA THR A 802 33.25 -6.80 17.11
C THR A 802 33.81 -8.22 17.20
N ILE A 803 33.11 -9.11 17.91
CA ILE A 803 33.48 -10.54 17.99
C ILE A 803 33.19 -11.20 16.64
N GLN A 804 34.25 -11.52 15.88
CA GLN A 804 34.17 -12.22 14.61
C GLN A 804 34.02 -13.74 14.85
N PRO A 805 33.06 -14.44 14.21
CA PRO A 805 33.05 -15.90 14.22
C PRO A 805 34.27 -16.48 13.48
N GLU A 806 34.64 -17.73 13.79
CA GLU A 806 35.71 -18.45 13.06
C GLU A 806 35.31 -18.64 11.57
N LYS A 807 35.79 -17.75 10.71
CA LYS A 807 35.52 -17.77 9.25
C LYS A 807 36.03 -19.02 8.54
N ARG A 808 36.84 -19.84 9.20
CA ARG A 808 37.56 -20.99 8.65
C ARG A 808 37.47 -22.17 9.59
N ARG A 809 37.24 -23.36 9.04
CA ARG A 809 37.29 -24.63 9.78
C ARG A 809 38.26 -25.59 9.11
N SER A 810 39.15 -26.19 9.89
CA SER A 810 40.04 -27.26 9.44
C SER A 810 39.41 -28.63 9.72
N LEU A 811 39.42 -29.51 8.72
CA LEU A 811 38.95 -30.89 8.79
C LEU A 811 40.07 -31.83 8.36
N TYR A 812 40.32 -32.88 9.15
CA TYR A 812 41.28 -33.93 8.80
C TYR A 812 40.65 -35.06 8.00
N GLU A 813 41.45 -35.75 7.20
CA GLU A 813 40.99 -36.90 6.42
C GLU A 813 40.39 -38.01 7.31
N GLY A 814 39.17 -38.44 6.96
CA GLY A 814 38.36 -39.38 7.74
C GLY A 814 37.73 -38.79 9.02
N GLN A 815 37.84 -37.49 9.28
CA GLN A 815 37.12 -36.82 10.37
C GLN A 815 35.68 -36.51 9.93
N VAL A 816 34.71 -36.85 10.78
CA VAL A 816 33.32 -36.41 10.63
C VAL A 816 33.13 -35.10 11.37
N TRP A 817 32.68 -34.05 10.67
CA TRP A 817 32.17 -32.84 11.29
C TRP A 817 30.64 -32.89 11.35
N ASN A 818 30.10 -33.02 12.56
CA ASN A 818 28.68 -32.80 12.80
C ASN A 818 28.41 -31.29 12.81
N ILE A 819 27.70 -30.81 11.79
CA ILE A 819 27.37 -29.39 11.60
C ILE A 819 26.14 -29.03 12.44
N SER A 820 25.14 -29.90 12.41
CA SER A 820 23.93 -29.81 13.24
C SER A 820 23.35 -31.20 13.48
N GLU A 821 22.27 -31.26 14.27
CA GLU A 821 21.36 -32.41 14.22
C GLU A 821 20.97 -32.71 12.77
N GLY A 822 21.16 -33.97 12.35
CA GLY A 822 20.87 -34.44 11.00
C GLY A 822 21.81 -33.99 9.87
N THR A 823 22.85 -33.17 10.11
CA THR A 823 23.78 -32.70 9.05
C THR A 823 25.25 -32.88 9.42
N SER A 824 26.03 -33.55 8.57
CA SER A 824 27.46 -33.77 8.75
C SER A 824 28.27 -33.80 7.45
N LEU A 825 29.52 -33.34 7.52
CA LEU A 825 30.48 -33.31 6.42
C LEU A 825 31.74 -34.14 6.76
N VAL A 826 32.27 -34.87 5.79
CA VAL A 826 33.46 -35.73 5.93
C VAL A 826 34.45 -35.45 4.80
N VAL A 827 35.73 -35.30 5.14
CA VAL A 827 36.83 -35.32 4.17
C VAL A 827 37.17 -36.79 3.88
N ARG A 828 36.89 -37.26 2.66
CA ARG A 828 37.10 -38.65 2.25
C ARG A 828 38.51 -38.94 1.75
N GLY A 829 39.17 -37.93 1.19
CA GLY A 829 40.54 -38.01 0.68
C GLY A 829 40.95 -36.70 0.01
N VAL A 830 42.24 -36.52 -0.20
CA VAL A 830 42.83 -35.45 -1.03
C VAL A 830 43.73 -36.09 -2.08
N ASP A 831 43.92 -35.43 -3.22
CA ASP A 831 44.83 -35.95 -4.24
C ASP A 831 46.30 -35.78 -3.87
N THR A 832 47.18 -36.41 -4.66
CA THR A 832 48.63 -36.39 -4.44
C THR A 832 49.30 -35.04 -4.70
N LYS A 833 48.63 -34.06 -5.31
CA LYS A 833 49.16 -32.70 -5.54
C LYS A 833 48.62 -31.63 -4.60
N SER A 834 47.65 -31.94 -3.73
CA SER A 834 46.92 -30.95 -2.91
C SER A 834 46.13 -29.94 -3.76
N GLU A 835 45.63 -30.38 -4.91
CA GLU A 835 44.82 -29.60 -5.86
C GLU A 835 43.32 -29.90 -5.71
N VAL A 836 42.92 -31.13 -5.33
CA VAL A 836 41.51 -31.50 -5.13
C VAL A 836 41.24 -32.29 -3.84
N VAL A 837 40.03 -32.14 -3.31
CA VAL A 837 39.49 -32.87 -2.15
C VAL A 837 38.19 -33.57 -2.51
N ILE A 838 37.98 -34.78 -1.97
CA ILE A 838 36.68 -35.47 -2.00
C ILE A 838 35.93 -35.16 -0.71
N LEU A 839 34.79 -34.47 -0.82
CA LEU A 839 33.93 -34.10 0.30
C LEU A 839 32.62 -34.87 0.24
N GLN A 840 32.20 -35.42 1.38
CA GLN A 840 30.97 -36.20 1.54
C GLN A 840 30.06 -35.54 2.57
N LEU A 841 28.85 -35.15 2.15
CA LEU A 841 27.81 -34.53 2.95
C LEU A 841 26.67 -35.52 3.20
N ARG A 842 26.16 -35.52 4.44
CA ARG A 842 24.86 -36.09 4.81
C ARG A 842 23.99 -34.98 5.38
N THR A 843 22.75 -34.86 4.91
CA THR A 843 21.79 -33.90 5.46
C THR A 843 20.36 -34.43 5.34
N GLY A 844 19.69 -34.67 6.48
CA GLY A 844 18.40 -35.36 6.51
C GLY A 844 18.50 -36.74 5.84
N ASN A 845 17.67 -36.99 4.83
CA ASN A 845 17.70 -38.22 4.02
C ASN A 845 18.65 -38.15 2.81
N TYR A 846 19.35 -37.03 2.60
CA TYR A 846 20.23 -36.83 1.45
C TYR A 846 21.68 -37.23 1.74
N PHE A 847 22.31 -37.81 0.72
CA PHE A 847 23.73 -38.14 0.66
C PHE A 847 24.31 -37.52 -0.63
N TYR A 848 25.40 -36.77 -0.51
CA TYR A 848 26.05 -36.11 -1.64
C TYR A 848 27.57 -36.20 -1.48
N GLU A 849 28.28 -36.50 -2.56
CA GLU A 849 29.74 -36.59 -2.59
C GLU A 849 30.24 -35.96 -3.90
N ASP A 850 31.27 -35.13 -3.81
CA ASP A 850 31.83 -34.40 -4.96
C ASP A 850 33.34 -34.13 -4.80
N ILE A 851 34.01 -33.85 -5.92
CA ILE A 851 35.45 -33.58 -6.01
C ILE A 851 35.66 -32.09 -6.27
N VAL A 852 36.28 -31.39 -5.33
CA VAL A 852 36.39 -29.92 -5.34
C VAL A 852 37.84 -29.47 -5.40
N ASN A 853 38.15 -28.60 -6.35
CA ASN A 853 39.46 -27.97 -6.49
C ASN A 853 39.75 -27.00 -5.35
N ARG A 854 41.03 -26.80 -5.02
CA ARG A 854 41.50 -25.74 -4.12
C ARG A 854 41.06 -24.37 -4.65
N GLY A 855 40.42 -23.57 -3.80
CA GLY A 855 39.73 -22.31 -4.14
C GLY A 855 38.28 -22.47 -4.61
N GLY A 856 37.89 -23.70 -4.99
CA GLY A 856 36.56 -24.07 -5.46
C GLY A 856 35.50 -24.13 -4.37
N ILE A 857 34.25 -24.35 -4.79
CA ILE A 857 33.07 -24.38 -3.93
C ILE A 857 32.44 -25.77 -4.03
N PHE A 858 32.23 -26.40 -2.87
CA PHE A 858 31.36 -27.57 -2.69
C PHE A 858 29.94 -27.06 -2.46
N GLU A 859 28.99 -27.39 -3.34
CA GLU A 859 27.62 -26.90 -3.26
C GLU A 859 26.62 -28.02 -3.54
N PHE A 860 25.59 -28.14 -2.69
CA PHE A 860 24.55 -29.16 -2.79
C PHE A 860 23.18 -28.51 -2.98
N ASN A 861 22.60 -28.75 -4.16
CA ASN A 861 21.37 -28.13 -4.64
C ASN A 861 20.25 -29.17 -4.92
N PRO A 862 19.71 -29.88 -3.90
CA PRO A 862 18.65 -30.86 -4.10
C PRO A 862 17.36 -30.25 -4.65
N GLN A 863 16.59 -31.08 -5.35
CA GLN A 863 15.24 -30.78 -5.80
C GLN A 863 14.21 -31.07 -4.71
N ILE A 864 13.59 -30.01 -4.18
CA ILE A 864 12.62 -30.09 -3.08
C ILE A 864 11.25 -29.60 -3.58
N ASN A 865 10.20 -30.42 -3.43
CA ASN A 865 8.83 -30.08 -3.82
C ASN A 865 8.02 -29.57 -2.62
N TYR A 866 8.25 -28.32 -2.21
CA TYR A 866 7.50 -27.66 -1.12
C TYR A 866 6.24 -26.93 -1.59
N LEU A 867 6.12 -26.65 -2.90
CA LEU A 867 4.94 -26.03 -3.52
C LEU A 867 3.87 -27.07 -3.93
N GLY A 868 4.10 -28.36 -3.65
CA GLY A 868 3.25 -29.49 -4.04
C GLY A 868 3.30 -29.85 -5.54
N ASN A 869 3.41 -28.85 -6.41
CA ASN A 869 3.15 -29.01 -7.84
C ASN A 869 4.41 -28.98 -8.74
N GLN A 870 5.56 -28.50 -8.24
CA GLN A 870 6.84 -28.43 -8.97
C GLN A 870 8.03 -28.51 -7.99
N PRO A 871 9.03 -29.39 -8.21
CA PRO A 871 10.26 -29.37 -7.45
C PRO A 871 11.16 -28.20 -7.86
N LYS A 872 11.80 -27.53 -6.89
CA LYS A 872 12.79 -26.47 -7.13
C LYS A 872 14.16 -26.85 -6.57
N ASN A 873 15.22 -26.43 -7.25
CA ASN A 873 16.61 -26.56 -6.75
C ASN A 873 16.82 -25.56 -5.60
N ILE A 874 17.17 -26.06 -4.41
CA ILE A 874 17.45 -25.22 -3.23
C ILE A 874 18.86 -25.52 -2.73
N THR A 875 19.69 -24.49 -2.53
CA THR A 875 21.04 -24.66 -1.94
C THR A 875 20.93 -24.99 -0.46
N VAL A 876 21.05 -26.28 -0.15
CA VAL A 876 20.97 -26.80 1.23
C VAL A 876 22.32 -26.74 1.92
N PHE A 877 23.42 -26.89 1.18
CA PHE A 877 24.78 -26.74 1.73
C PHE A 877 25.72 -26.10 0.72
N ARG A 878 26.61 -25.24 1.20
CA ARG A 878 27.66 -24.58 0.42
C ARG A 878 28.90 -24.38 1.29
N ALA A 879 30.09 -24.64 0.77
CA ALA A 879 31.36 -24.38 1.44
C ALA A 879 32.49 -24.13 0.42
N ARG A 880 33.35 -23.14 0.64
CA ARG A 880 34.56 -22.94 -0.17
C ARG A 880 35.71 -23.76 0.41
N VAL A 881 36.45 -24.48 -0.43
CA VAL A 881 37.71 -25.14 -0.04
C VAL A 881 38.85 -24.15 -0.20
N SER A 882 39.27 -23.48 0.88
CA SER A 882 40.31 -22.44 0.81
C SER A 882 41.73 -22.99 0.91
N GLY A 883 41.91 -24.17 1.53
CA GLY A 883 43.20 -24.82 1.66
C GLY A 883 43.11 -26.34 1.59
N ILE A 884 44.09 -26.96 0.94
CA ILE A 884 44.35 -28.40 0.98
C ILE A 884 45.82 -28.53 1.37
N ILE A 885 46.08 -29.28 2.45
CA ILE A 885 47.40 -29.40 3.06
C ILE A 885 47.66 -30.89 3.31
N GLN A 886 48.61 -31.47 2.57
CA GLN A 886 49.13 -32.79 2.91
C GLN A 886 49.99 -32.70 4.18
N ALA A 887 49.67 -33.54 5.16
CA ALA A 887 50.37 -33.56 6.45
C ALA A 887 50.40 -34.98 7.03
N ARG A 888 51.39 -35.26 7.88
CA ARG A 888 51.44 -36.49 8.68
C ARG A 888 50.96 -36.17 10.11
N PRO A 889 50.12 -37.02 10.73
CA PRO A 889 49.67 -38.35 10.26
C PRO A 889 48.47 -38.34 9.30
N LYS A 890 47.80 -37.20 9.09
CA LYS A 890 46.62 -37.08 8.23
C LYS A 890 46.61 -35.76 7.45
N ASN A 891 46.12 -35.82 6.22
CA ASN A 891 45.89 -34.63 5.40
C ASN A 891 44.79 -33.75 6.01
N MET A 892 44.88 -32.45 5.77
CA MET A 892 44.00 -31.42 6.33
C MET A 892 43.42 -30.55 5.22
N VAL A 893 42.14 -30.24 5.33
CA VAL A 893 41.39 -29.39 4.39
C VAL A 893 40.80 -28.22 5.19
N VAL A 894 41.01 -27.01 4.70
CA VAL A 894 40.45 -25.78 5.29
C VAL A 894 39.26 -25.36 4.43
N ILE A 895 38.11 -25.19 5.08
CA ILE A 895 36.88 -24.70 4.47
C ILE A 895 36.47 -23.35 5.06
N GLU A 896 35.93 -22.49 4.22
CA GLU A 896 35.38 -21.17 4.57
C GLU A 896 34.05 -20.93 3.83
N ASP A 897 33.41 -19.77 4.01
CA ASP A 897 32.13 -19.42 3.38
C ASP A 897 30.99 -20.46 3.59
N VAL A 898 31.02 -21.22 4.70
CA VAL A 898 30.07 -22.32 4.91
C VAL A 898 28.65 -21.80 5.16
N VAL A 899 27.66 -22.29 4.42
CA VAL A 899 26.23 -22.07 4.66
C VAL A 899 25.52 -23.42 4.62
N SER A 900 24.67 -23.68 5.62
CA SER A 900 23.95 -24.93 5.80
C SER A 900 22.51 -24.63 6.22
N LEU A 901 21.54 -25.12 5.45
CA LEU A 901 20.12 -25.03 5.71
C LEU A 901 19.55 -26.42 5.99
N SER A 902 18.39 -26.50 6.64
CA SER A 902 17.62 -27.75 6.67
C SER A 902 16.92 -27.97 5.32
N PRO A 903 16.85 -29.22 4.80
CA PRO A 903 15.97 -29.55 3.67
C PRO A 903 14.47 -29.47 4.04
N ASP A 904 14.12 -29.38 5.32
CA ASP A 904 12.72 -29.33 5.80
C ASP A 904 12.13 -27.92 5.68
N ILE A 905 11.57 -27.61 4.51
CA ILE A 905 10.89 -26.34 4.25
C ILE A 905 9.48 -26.35 4.88
N ARG A 906 9.19 -25.31 5.66
CA ARG A 906 7.93 -25.06 6.37
C ARG A 906 7.16 -23.92 5.71
N LYS A 907 5.85 -23.86 5.97
CA LYS A 907 4.91 -22.88 5.41
C LYS A 907 4.22 -22.09 6.53
N ILE A 908 4.02 -20.80 6.33
CA ILE A 908 3.22 -19.91 7.19
C ILE A 908 2.51 -18.85 6.35
N ASN A 909 1.33 -18.38 6.78
CA ASN A 909 0.60 -17.33 6.05
C ASN A 909 1.02 -15.94 6.53
N ALA A 910 1.07 -14.97 5.62
CA ALA A 910 1.54 -13.59 5.86
C ALA A 910 0.74 -12.77 6.89
N ASN A 911 -0.38 -13.28 7.42
CA ASN A 911 -1.15 -12.62 8.49
C ASN A 911 -0.91 -13.24 9.88
N GLN A 912 0.11 -14.08 10.01
CA GLN A 912 0.48 -14.76 11.26
C GLN A 912 1.80 -14.19 11.82
N THR A 913 2.29 -14.75 12.91
CA THR A 913 3.59 -14.38 13.47
C THR A 913 4.51 -15.58 13.60
N LEU A 914 5.80 -15.35 13.33
CA LEU A 914 6.85 -16.33 13.48
C LEU A 914 7.85 -15.82 14.52
N ALA A 915 7.81 -16.41 15.72
CA ALA A 915 8.71 -16.08 16.83
C ALA A 915 8.80 -14.58 17.19
N GLY A 916 7.66 -13.87 17.17
CA GLY A 916 7.56 -12.44 17.47
C GLY A 916 7.67 -11.52 16.25
N TYR A 917 8.12 -12.04 15.11
CA TYR A 917 8.11 -11.31 13.85
C TYR A 917 6.74 -11.38 13.19
N ASN A 918 6.24 -10.26 12.66
CA ASN A 918 5.06 -10.29 11.79
C ASN A 918 5.46 -10.89 10.44
N THR A 919 4.74 -11.92 10.01
CA THR A 919 5.07 -12.62 8.76
C THR A 919 4.79 -11.77 7.52
N SER A 920 3.92 -10.75 7.60
CA SER A 920 3.64 -9.87 6.46
C SER A 920 4.87 -9.12 5.92
N TRP A 921 5.91 -8.95 6.75
CA TRP A 921 7.16 -8.27 6.38
C TRP A 921 8.28 -9.23 5.98
N LEU A 922 8.03 -10.54 6.03
CA LEU A 922 8.99 -11.56 5.63
C LEU A 922 8.96 -11.71 4.10
N TRP A 923 10.09 -11.38 3.48
CA TRP A 923 10.37 -11.53 2.06
C TRP A 923 11.48 -12.56 1.84
N GLU A 924 11.71 -12.98 0.59
CA GLU A 924 12.79 -13.91 0.24
C GLU A 924 14.14 -13.46 0.80
N ASN A 925 14.93 -14.40 1.32
CA ASN A 925 16.18 -14.18 2.05
C ASN A 925 16.07 -13.43 3.40
N SER A 926 14.87 -13.08 3.88
CA SER A 926 14.71 -12.55 5.24
C SER A 926 15.19 -13.59 6.26
N THR A 927 15.98 -13.12 7.22
CA THR A 927 16.57 -13.94 8.28
C THR A 927 15.91 -13.63 9.60
N ILE A 928 15.50 -14.68 10.33
CA ILE A 928 14.70 -14.62 11.54
C ILE A 928 15.50 -15.25 12.67
N ASN A 929 15.91 -14.45 13.64
CA ASN A 929 16.71 -14.88 14.77
C ASN A 929 15.79 -15.07 16.00
N VAL A 930 15.72 -16.29 16.53
CA VAL A 930 14.85 -16.64 17.67
C VAL A 930 15.68 -16.93 18.90
N GLY A 931 15.32 -16.34 20.05
CA GLY A 931 15.92 -16.66 21.34
C GLY A 931 17.38 -16.20 21.50
N LYS A 932 17.81 -15.16 20.77
CA LYS A 932 19.09 -14.47 20.96
C LYS A 932 18.86 -13.00 21.33
N ILE A 933 19.92 -12.32 21.77
CA ILE A 933 19.93 -10.86 21.89
C ILE A 933 19.60 -10.24 20.50
N PRO A 934 18.65 -9.30 20.38
CA PRO A 934 18.33 -8.56 19.15
C PRO A 934 19.58 -8.07 18.43
N ASP A 935 19.59 -7.98 17.09
CA ASP A 935 20.72 -7.32 16.38
C ASP A 935 20.59 -5.79 16.35
N ASN A 936 19.44 -5.26 16.77
CA ASN A 936 19.05 -3.85 16.79
C ASN A 936 17.62 -3.70 17.40
N PHE A 937 17.17 -2.46 17.61
CA PHE A 937 15.78 -2.17 18.00
C PHE A 937 14.69 -2.50 16.93
N HIS A 938 15.10 -2.85 15.71
CA HIS A 938 14.23 -3.39 14.66
C HIS A 938 14.05 -4.91 14.76
N SER A 939 14.46 -5.54 15.88
CA SER A 939 14.30 -6.97 16.15
C SER A 939 13.52 -7.19 17.47
N PRO A 940 12.53 -8.11 17.51
CA PRO A 940 11.59 -8.23 18.62
C PRO A 940 12.09 -9.10 19.79
N GLN A 941 12.75 -8.56 20.83
CA GLN A 941 12.97 -9.32 22.10
C GLN A 941 13.00 -8.51 23.41
N ILE A 942 12.71 -7.19 23.42
CA ILE A 942 12.68 -6.45 24.70
C ILE A 942 11.33 -6.69 25.38
N TYR A 943 11.35 -7.50 26.44
CA TYR A 943 10.19 -7.77 27.29
C TYR A 943 10.36 -7.04 28.62
N ASP A 944 9.30 -6.38 29.10
CA ASP A 944 9.20 -6.02 30.51
C ASP A 944 9.18 -7.31 31.35
N GLY A 945 10.34 -7.67 31.92
CA GLY A 945 10.55 -8.71 32.94
C GLY A 945 9.57 -9.88 32.89
N GLY A 946 9.64 -10.70 31.84
CA GLY A 946 8.72 -11.82 31.65
C GLY A 946 8.70 -12.78 32.85
N ASN A 947 7.49 -13.22 33.23
CA ASN A 947 7.21 -14.26 34.23
C ASN A 947 8.32 -15.33 34.25
N GLY A 948 9.07 -15.38 35.36
CA GLY A 948 10.41 -15.97 35.44
C GLY A 948 10.61 -17.33 34.75
N GLY A 949 11.81 -17.52 34.22
CA GLY A 949 12.21 -18.74 33.52
C GLY A 949 12.23 -19.99 34.41
N GLY A 950 12.67 -21.11 33.83
CA GLY A 950 12.61 -22.43 34.47
C GLY A 950 13.43 -22.63 35.76
N ASN A 951 14.22 -21.64 36.20
CA ASN A 951 14.86 -21.65 37.50
C ASN A 951 13.99 -20.86 38.50
N CYS A 952 13.15 -21.59 39.22
CA CYS A 952 12.22 -21.02 40.19
C CYS A 952 12.96 -20.38 41.37
N LEU A 953 14.03 -21.00 41.87
CA LEU A 953 14.76 -20.60 43.06
C LEU A 953 15.77 -19.46 42.82
N SER A 954 16.25 -19.22 41.60
CA SER A 954 17.00 -18.00 41.28
C SER A 954 16.12 -16.76 41.37
N CYS A 955 14.81 -16.89 41.13
CA CYS A 955 13.85 -15.82 41.27
C CYS A 955 13.19 -15.81 42.66
N HIS A 956 12.74 -16.94 43.17
CA HIS A 956 11.95 -17.06 44.40
C HIS A 956 12.75 -17.52 45.63
N GLY A 957 13.98 -18.01 45.50
CA GLY A 957 14.77 -18.49 46.63
C GLY A 957 15.26 -17.38 47.57
N ARG A 958 16.02 -17.77 48.60
CA ARG A 958 16.55 -16.85 49.63
C ARG A 958 17.25 -15.62 49.05
N GLU A 959 18.11 -15.81 48.04
CA GLU A 959 18.84 -14.72 47.37
C GLU A 959 18.11 -14.15 46.15
N GLY A 960 16.95 -14.71 45.78
CA GLY A 960 16.24 -14.37 44.55
C GLY A 960 15.48 -13.03 44.57
N PHE A 961 14.99 -12.63 43.39
CA PHE A 961 14.39 -11.33 43.10
C PHE A 961 12.86 -11.28 43.09
N SER A 962 12.13 -12.22 43.71
CA SER A 962 10.66 -12.32 43.62
C SER A 962 9.90 -11.74 44.83
N GLN A 963 8.63 -11.45 44.59
CA GLN A 963 7.64 -10.91 45.54
C GLN A 963 7.00 -11.98 46.45
N LYS A 964 7.37 -13.25 46.27
CA LYS A 964 7.02 -14.37 47.15
C LYS A 964 8.27 -15.22 47.35
N LYS A 965 8.97 -15.02 48.46
CA LYS A 965 10.21 -15.77 48.75
C LYS A 965 9.95 -17.15 49.36
N VAL A 966 10.68 -18.13 48.85
CA VAL A 966 10.80 -19.51 49.32
C VAL A 966 12.10 -19.60 50.12
N PHE A 967 11.98 -19.41 51.44
CA PHE A 967 13.13 -19.47 52.36
C PHE A 967 13.59 -20.90 52.65
N SER A 968 12.70 -21.88 52.49
CA SER A 968 12.97 -23.32 52.57
C SER A 968 11.89 -24.09 51.81
N LEU A 969 12.24 -25.23 51.21
CA LEU A 969 11.26 -26.17 50.64
C LEU A 969 10.67 -27.13 51.68
N GLY A 970 11.22 -27.18 52.90
CA GLY A 970 10.74 -28.07 53.96
C GLY A 970 10.68 -29.53 53.50
N LYS A 971 9.55 -30.21 53.74
CA LYS A 971 9.30 -31.60 53.30
C LYS A 971 9.10 -31.76 51.78
N HIS A 972 9.24 -30.70 50.98
CA HIS A 972 9.20 -30.74 49.52
C HIS A 972 10.57 -30.73 48.86
N ASP A 973 11.65 -30.70 49.64
CA ASP A 973 13.04 -30.80 49.16
C ASP A 973 13.33 -32.01 48.26
N THR A 974 12.56 -33.09 48.39
CA THR A 974 12.70 -34.37 47.67
C THR A 974 11.67 -34.57 46.56
N LEU A 975 10.64 -33.70 46.46
CA LEU A 975 9.59 -33.78 45.45
C LEU A 975 10.19 -33.57 44.05
N ASN A 976 9.93 -34.52 43.15
CA ASN A 976 10.42 -34.52 41.76
C ASN A 976 11.95 -34.37 41.61
N GLY A 977 12.74 -34.80 42.60
CA GLY A 977 14.20 -34.61 42.59
C GLY A 977 14.68 -33.26 43.14
N GLY A 978 13.79 -32.45 43.72
CA GLY A 978 14.15 -31.30 44.52
C GLY A 978 14.44 -30.01 43.76
N GLY A 979 14.79 -28.96 44.52
CA GLY A 979 15.06 -27.63 43.99
C GLY A 979 13.87 -27.08 43.18
N ASP A 980 14.13 -26.57 41.98
CA ASP A 980 13.09 -26.05 41.09
C ASP A 980 12.06 -27.11 40.67
N ASN A 981 12.44 -28.39 40.66
CA ASN A 981 11.51 -29.47 40.30
C ASN A 981 10.40 -29.64 41.36
N ALA A 982 10.68 -29.35 42.63
CA ALA A 982 9.68 -29.34 43.69
C ALA A 982 8.67 -28.19 43.49
N CYS A 983 9.17 -26.99 43.14
CA CYS A 983 8.32 -25.86 42.76
C CYS A 983 7.42 -26.20 41.57
N ARG A 984 7.98 -26.84 40.52
CA ARG A 984 7.21 -27.32 39.35
C ARG A 984 6.14 -28.34 39.72
N ALA A 985 6.46 -29.32 40.56
CA ALA A 985 5.52 -30.35 41.01
C ALA A 985 4.30 -29.71 41.70
N CYS A 986 4.54 -28.75 42.60
CA CYS A 986 3.51 -28.03 43.34
C CYS A 986 2.67 -27.09 42.44
N HIS A 987 3.30 -26.33 41.54
CA HIS A 987 2.61 -25.32 40.71
C HIS A 987 2.08 -25.84 39.36
N GLY A 988 2.26 -27.13 39.05
CA GLY A 988 1.65 -27.78 37.88
C GLY A 988 2.46 -27.67 36.58
N GLY A 989 3.78 -27.93 36.64
CA GLY A 989 4.67 -27.99 35.47
C GLY A 989 5.12 -29.41 35.09
N THR A 990 5.62 -29.55 33.85
CA THR A 990 6.48 -30.66 33.41
C THR A 990 7.94 -30.36 33.72
N ALA A 991 8.86 -31.29 33.45
CA ALA A 991 10.27 -30.95 33.26
C ALA A 991 10.40 -29.82 32.20
N ASP A 992 11.43 -29.00 32.36
CA ASP A 992 11.85 -27.95 31.41
C ASP A 992 10.78 -26.90 31.03
N ILE A 993 9.84 -26.59 31.93
CA ILE A 993 8.96 -25.44 31.72
C ILE A 993 9.72 -24.11 31.76
N GLN A 994 9.30 -23.22 30.87
CA GLN A 994 10.07 -22.08 30.40
C GLN A 994 9.46 -20.72 30.77
N ALA A 995 8.29 -20.74 31.39
CA ALA A 995 7.62 -19.62 32.05
C ALA A 995 6.76 -20.17 33.19
N HIS A 996 6.16 -19.31 34.01
CA HIS A 996 5.17 -19.73 35.01
C HIS A 996 4.09 -20.64 34.39
N PRO A 997 3.84 -21.85 34.94
CA PRO A 997 2.83 -22.77 34.41
C PRO A 997 1.43 -22.20 34.57
N ALA A 998 0.46 -22.61 33.74
CA ALA A 998 -0.91 -22.07 33.78
C ALA A 998 -1.60 -22.16 35.16
N GLY A 999 -1.21 -23.13 35.99
CA GLY A 999 -1.67 -23.29 37.37
C GLY A 999 -0.95 -22.47 38.45
N TYR A 1000 0.10 -21.70 38.13
CA TYR A 1000 1.04 -21.17 39.13
C TYR A 1000 0.41 -20.33 40.26
N LYS A 1001 -0.71 -19.62 39.98
CA LYS A 1001 -1.44 -18.84 40.98
C LYS A 1001 -2.14 -19.71 42.04
N ASN A 1002 -2.46 -20.96 41.70
CA ASN A 1002 -3.21 -21.92 42.50
C ASN A 1002 -2.39 -23.22 42.65
N PRO A 1003 -1.47 -23.32 43.64
CA PRO A 1003 -0.69 -24.53 43.86
C PRO A 1003 -1.59 -25.76 44.10
N ARG A 1004 -1.08 -26.95 43.76
CA ARG A 1004 -1.75 -28.23 44.02
C ARG A 1004 -2.09 -28.36 45.50
N ASN A 1005 -3.33 -28.74 45.79
CA ASN A 1005 -3.77 -29.07 47.14
C ASN A 1005 -3.31 -30.49 47.55
N CYS A 1006 -3.47 -30.82 48.84
CA CYS A 1006 -3.04 -32.10 49.41
C CYS A 1006 -3.60 -33.30 48.63
N LEU A 1007 -4.88 -33.28 48.27
CA LEU A 1007 -5.55 -34.36 47.53
C LEU A 1007 -4.96 -34.56 46.13
N SER A 1008 -4.57 -33.48 45.43
CA SER A 1008 -3.96 -33.58 44.09
C SER A 1008 -2.61 -34.31 44.09
N CYS A 1009 -1.85 -34.29 45.18
CA CYS A 1009 -0.55 -34.97 45.28
C CYS A 1009 -0.64 -36.31 46.04
N HIS A 1010 -1.48 -36.41 47.06
CA HIS A 1010 -1.52 -37.60 47.90
C HIS A 1010 -2.58 -38.63 47.45
N ALA A 1011 -3.73 -38.20 46.93
CA ALA A 1011 -4.85 -39.09 46.62
C ALA A 1011 -5.09 -39.32 45.11
N ALA A 1012 -4.82 -38.34 44.25
CA ALA A 1012 -5.39 -38.31 42.90
C ALA A 1012 -4.80 -39.33 41.90
N THR A 1013 -3.48 -39.53 41.85
CA THR A 1013 -2.83 -40.44 40.88
C THR A 1013 -1.52 -41.04 41.42
N ASN A 1014 -1.08 -42.18 40.88
CA ASN A 1014 0.24 -42.76 41.17
C ASN A 1014 1.41 -41.92 40.62
N ASN A 1015 1.18 -41.07 39.62
CA ASN A 1015 2.23 -40.21 39.05
C ASN A 1015 2.27 -38.86 39.79
N ASN A 1016 2.62 -38.92 41.07
CA ASN A 1016 2.50 -37.81 42.01
C ASN A 1016 3.83 -37.15 42.39
N TYR A 1017 4.80 -37.13 41.46
CA TYR A 1017 6.07 -36.43 41.65
C TYR A 1017 6.90 -36.92 42.87
N ASN A 1018 6.80 -38.21 43.21
CA ASN A 1018 7.38 -38.83 44.41
C ASN A 1018 6.76 -38.39 45.75
N ALA A 1019 5.56 -37.79 45.75
CA ALA A 1019 4.81 -37.60 46.98
C ALA A 1019 4.36 -38.94 47.59
N VAL A 1020 4.05 -38.93 48.89
CA VAL A 1020 3.40 -40.07 49.55
C VAL A 1020 2.03 -40.34 48.91
N TYR A 1021 1.88 -41.45 48.19
CA TYR A 1021 0.57 -41.87 47.69
C TYR A 1021 -0.26 -42.55 48.78
N ILE A 1022 -1.55 -42.20 48.83
CA ILE A 1022 -2.60 -42.80 49.68
C ILE A 1022 -3.89 -43.06 48.88
N GLY A 1023 -3.90 -42.89 47.56
CA GLY A 1023 -5.13 -42.97 46.74
C GLY A 1023 -5.71 -44.39 46.60
N ASP A 1024 -5.00 -45.41 47.05
CA ASP A 1024 -5.48 -46.78 47.21
C ASP A 1024 -5.94 -47.10 48.66
N GLU A 1025 -5.70 -46.21 49.62
CA GLU A 1025 -6.17 -46.29 51.02
C GLU A 1025 -7.58 -45.71 51.17
N GLU A 1026 -8.31 -46.10 52.24
CA GLU A 1026 -9.60 -45.47 52.58
C GLU A 1026 -9.43 -44.01 53.04
N HIS A 1027 -8.28 -43.71 53.65
CA HIS A 1027 -7.89 -42.40 54.18
C HIS A 1027 -8.01 -41.25 53.17
N LYS A 1028 -7.96 -41.54 51.85
CA LYS A 1028 -7.98 -40.54 50.78
C LYS A 1028 -9.23 -39.64 50.73
N ASN A 1029 -10.33 -40.08 51.35
CA ASN A 1029 -11.63 -39.40 51.32
C ASN A 1029 -11.85 -38.45 52.53
N GLU A 1030 -10.86 -38.34 53.44
CA GLU A 1030 -10.98 -37.53 54.65
C GLU A 1030 -10.77 -36.02 54.42
N LYS A 1031 -11.42 -35.20 55.27
CA LYS A 1031 -11.12 -33.76 55.35
C LYS A 1031 -9.79 -33.55 56.05
N CYS A 1032 -8.74 -33.40 55.25
CA CYS A 1032 -7.34 -33.32 55.69
C CYS A 1032 -7.14 -32.34 56.85
N GLU A 1033 -7.79 -31.18 56.81
CA GLU A 1033 -7.67 -30.07 57.77
C GLU A 1033 -8.18 -30.42 59.18
N THR A 1034 -8.85 -31.56 59.35
CA THR A 1034 -9.33 -32.07 60.64
C THR A 1034 -8.21 -32.73 61.45
N CYS A 1035 -7.15 -33.23 60.79
CA CYS A 1035 -6.05 -33.98 61.42
C CYS A 1035 -4.64 -33.53 60.96
N HIS A 1036 -4.56 -32.65 59.96
CA HIS A 1036 -3.33 -32.07 59.43
C HIS A 1036 -3.42 -30.55 59.44
N VAL A 1037 -2.32 -29.87 59.75
CA VAL A 1037 -2.27 -28.41 59.67
C VAL A 1037 -2.09 -27.99 58.22
N SER A 1038 -3.03 -27.20 57.69
CA SER A 1038 -2.97 -26.64 56.34
C SER A 1038 -1.65 -25.90 56.11
N ASN A 1039 -1.01 -26.19 54.97
CA ASN A 1039 0.21 -25.57 54.45
C ASN A 1039 1.55 -25.89 55.15
N ILE A 1040 1.64 -26.73 56.20
CA ILE A 1040 2.93 -26.98 56.90
C ILE A 1040 3.41 -28.44 57.02
N HIS A 1041 2.68 -29.44 56.50
CA HIS A 1041 3.07 -30.88 56.56
C HIS A 1041 3.25 -31.45 57.98
N GLU A 1042 2.59 -30.86 58.97
CA GLU A 1042 2.53 -31.37 60.34
C GLU A 1042 1.16 -32.02 60.62
N ILE A 1043 1.18 -33.11 61.38
CA ILE A 1043 0.01 -33.91 61.74
C ILE A 1043 -0.35 -33.59 63.21
N THR A 1044 -1.60 -33.27 63.49
CA THR A 1044 -2.05 -32.88 64.84
C THR A 1044 -2.52 -34.06 65.70
N GLY A 1045 -2.58 -35.28 65.18
CA GLY A 1045 -2.86 -36.46 65.98
C GLY A 1045 -2.76 -37.83 65.28
N LEU A 1046 -2.65 -38.87 66.11
CA LEU A 1046 -2.76 -40.31 65.80
C LEU A 1046 -1.64 -40.96 64.95
N HIS A 1047 -0.47 -41.15 65.57
CA HIS A 1047 0.44 -42.23 65.17
C HIS A 1047 -0.13 -43.58 65.63
N MET A 1048 -0.68 -44.36 64.69
CA MET A 1048 -1.10 -45.75 64.92
C MET A 1048 -0.22 -46.68 64.10
N THR A 1049 0.36 -47.70 64.73
CA THR A 1049 1.11 -48.78 64.05
C THR A 1049 0.22 -50.00 63.82
N PRO A 1050 0.57 -50.90 62.87
CA PRO A 1050 -0.16 -52.14 62.70
C PRO A 1050 -0.14 -52.99 63.98
N SER A 1051 -1.24 -53.68 64.24
CA SER A 1051 -1.46 -54.44 65.47
C SER A 1051 -2.33 -55.67 65.22
N VAL A 1052 -2.14 -56.69 66.05
CA VAL A 1052 -2.94 -57.93 66.01
C VAL A 1052 -3.84 -57.95 67.24
N LYS A 1053 -5.16 -57.87 67.04
CA LYS A 1053 -6.15 -57.74 68.12
C LYS A 1053 -6.51 -59.06 68.78
N LYS A 1054 -6.52 -60.14 68.01
CA LYS A 1054 -6.92 -61.47 68.48
C LYS A 1054 -6.19 -62.54 67.67
N THR A 1055 -5.75 -63.59 68.34
CA THR A 1055 -5.13 -64.77 67.71
C THR A 1055 -5.75 -66.01 68.34
N VAL A 1056 -6.13 -66.99 67.52
CA VAL A 1056 -6.80 -68.23 67.93
C VAL A 1056 -6.23 -69.39 67.13
N ILE A 1057 -6.04 -70.54 67.77
CA ILE A 1057 -5.64 -71.79 67.12
C ILE A 1057 -6.84 -72.74 67.15
N THR A 1058 -7.21 -73.28 65.99
CA THR A 1058 -8.34 -74.21 65.82
C THR A 1058 -7.89 -75.48 65.11
N LYS A 1059 -8.64 -76.57 65.26
CA LYS A 1059 -8.37 -77.84 64.58
C LYS A 1059 -9.54 -78.17 63.65
N GLU A 1060 -9.27 -78.18 62.35
CA GLU A 1060 -10.27 -78.38 61.29
C GLU A 1060 -9.78 -79.49 60.35
N ASN A 1061 -10.59 -80.52 60.10
CA ASN A 1061 -10.26 -81.67 59.22
C ASN A 1061 -8.87 -82.28 59.47
N ASN A 1062 -8.55 -82.47 60.75
CA ASN A 1062 -7.27 -82.99 61.27
C ASN A 1062 -6.03 -82.10 61.00
N MET A 1063 -6.21 -80.85 60.56
CA MET A 1063 -5.17 -79.85 60.40
C MET A 1063 -5.25 -78.78 61.50
N THR A 1064 -4.10 -78.22 61.88
CA THR A 1064 -4.04 -77.04 62.75
C THR A 1064 -4.16 -75.77 61.92
N ILE A 1065 -5.16 -74.93 62.22
CA ILE A 1065 -5.39 -73.64 61.59
C ILE A 1065 -5.15 -72.53 62.61
N LEU A 1066 -4.17 -71.68 62.34
CA LEU A 1066 -4.00 -70.39 62.99
C LEU A 1066 -4.97 -69.39 62.37
N ARG A 1067 -5.69 -68.62 63.20
CA ARG A 1067 -6.53 -67.50 62.78
C ARG A 1067 -6.17 -66.26 63.60
N ALA A 1068 -6.14 -65.08 62.99
CA ALA A 1068 -5.92 -63.83 63.71
C ALA A 1068 -6.70 -62.67 63.09
N SER A 1069 -7.17 -61.74 63.92
CA SER A 1069 -7.75 -60.48 63.48
C SER A 1069 -6.69 -59.39 63.59
N VAL A 1070 -6.26 -58.84 62.44
CA VAL A 1070 -5.19 -57.86 62.32
C VAL A 1070 -5.73 -56.49 61.90
N THR A 1071 -5.03 -55.42 62.24
CA THR A 1071 -5.42 -54.03 61.91
C THR A 1071 -4.23 -53.18 61.55
N ALA A 1072 -4.35 -52.37 60.49
CA ALA A 1072 -3.38 -51.35 60.10
C ALA A 1072 -3.70 -49.96 60.72
N GLY A 1073 -2.87 -48.95 60.45
CA GLY A 1073 -3.06 -47.56 60.88
C GLY A 1073 -4.39 -46.94 60.43
N TYR A 1074 -4.72 -45.74 60.94
CA TYR A 1074 -6.03 -45.09 60.74
C TYR A 1074 -6.43 -44.98 59.25
N LYS A 1075 -7.47 -45.73 58.87
CA LYS A 1075 -7.98 -45.86 57.48
C LYS A 1075 -6.94 -46.25 56.43
N MET A 1076 -5.87 -46.94 56.86
CA MET A 1076 -4.91 -47.63 55.99
C MET A 1076 -5.26 -49.11 55.91
N LYS A 1077 -4.89 -49.78 54.82
CA LYS A 1077 -5.14 -51.19 54.59
C LYS A 1077 -4.01 -52.06 55.14
N VAL A 1078 -4.37 -53.23 55.67
CA VAL A 1078 -3.40 -54.31 55.88
C VAL A 1078 -2.91 -54.76 54.50
N ARG A 1079 -1.62 -55.12 54.38
CA ARG A 1079 -0.98 -55.49 53.10
C ARG A 1079 -0.37 -56.89 53.11
N ASP A 1080 0.00 -57.40 54.29
CA ASP A 1080 0.55 -58.72 54.49
C ASP A 1080 0.37 -59.13 55.97
N ALA A 1081 0.40 -60.43 56.24
CA ALA A 1081 0.44 -60.96 57.60
C ALA A 1081 1.30 -62.23 57.61
N ARG A 1082 2.09 -62.42 58.66
CA ARG A 1082 2.97 -63.59 58.80
C ARG A 1082 3.04 -64.06 60.24
N TYR A 1083 3.36 -65.32 60.40
CA TYR A 1083 3.56 -65.95 61.70
C TYR A 1083 4.89 -66.68 61.79
N TYR A 1084 5.36 -66.90 63.01
CA TYR A 1084 6.48 -67.80 63.31
C TYR A 1084 6.27 -68.49 64.65
N ILE A 1085 6.92 -69.63 64.87
CA ILE A 1085 6.81 -70.43 66.10
C ILE A 1085 8.17 -70.39 66.79
N ASP A 1086 8.18 -69.92 68.04
CA ASP A 1086 9.31 -69.72 68.97
C ASP A 1086 10.45 -68.79 68.48
N THR A 1087 10.87 -68.87 67.22
CA THR A 1087 12.01 -68.12 66.67
C THR A 1087 11.62 -67.35 65.39
N PRO A 1088 12.09 -66.11 65.21
CA PRO A 1088 11.73 -65.27 64.05
C PRO A 1088 12.48 -65.64 62.75
N LEU A 1089 13.30 -66.70 62.76
CA LEU A 1089 14.12 -67.12 61.61
C LEU A 1089 13.30 -67.62 60.42
N ASN A 1090 12.21 -68.33 60.69
CA ASN A 1090 11.36 -68.95 59.67
C ASN A 1090 9.93 -68.38 59.76
N LYS A 1091 9.69 -67.28 59.04
CA LYS A 1091 8.37 -66.61 59.02
C LYS A 1091 7.53 -67.11 57.84
N SER A 1092 6.36 -67.64 58.16
CA SER A 1092 5.39 -68.17 57.20
C SER A 1092 4.27 -67.16 56.95
N ARG A 1093 3.89 -66.95 55.68
CA ARG A 1093 2.76 -66.06 55.32
C ARG A 1093 1.43 -66.60 55.86
N MET A 1094 0.51 -65.69 56.16
CA MET A 1094 -0.90 -65.94 56.37
C MET A 1094 -1.71 -65.43 55.17
N SER A 1095 -2.88 -66.01 54.95
CA SER A 1095 -3.82 -65.62 53.91
C SER A 1095 -5.02 -64.88 54.52
N PRO A 1096 -5.55 -63.83 53.88
CA PRO A 1096 -6.81 -63.21 54.30
C PRO A 1096 -7.99 -64.17 54.11
N ALA A 1097 -8.99 -64.07 54.97
CA ALA A 1097 -10.10 -65.03 55.07
C ALA A 1097 -11.09 -64.94 53.89
N ASP A 1098 -11.27 -63.76 53.30
CA ASP A 1098 -12.07 -63.51 52.11
C ASP A 1098 -11.27 -63.64 50.79
N GLY A 1099 -9.94 -63.73 50.89
CA GLY A 1099 -9.01 -63.90 49.78
C GLY A 1099 -8.29 -62.63 49.33
N VAL A 1100 -8.54 -61.46 49.91
CA VAL A 1100 -7.86 -60.19 49.56
C VAL A 1100 -7.40 -59.41 50.79
N PHE A 1101 -6.37 -58.59 50.65
CA PHE A 1101 -5.94 -57.64 51.68
C PHE A 1101 -6.36 -56.24 51.21
N ASP A 1102 -7.56 -55.81 51.60
CA ASP A 1102 -8.19 -54.59 51.07
C ASP A 1102 -8.80 -53.64 52.11
N SER A 1103 -8.82 -54.03 53.39
CA SER A 1103 -9.52 -53.35 54.48
C SER A 1103 -8.59 -52.95 55.64
N GLN A 1104 -9.04 -52.03 56.51
CA GLN A 1104 -8.24 -51.59 57.68
C GLN A 1104 -8.10 -52.70 58.73
N ALA A 1105 -9.15 -53.50 58.91
CA ALA A 1105 -9.17 -54.68 59.76
C ALA A 1105 -9.38 -55.91 58.87
N GLU A 1106 -8.57 -56.94 59.08
CA GLU A 1106 -8.59 -58.17 58.28
C GLU A 1106 -8.55 -59.39 59.19
N ASP A 1107 -9.34 -60.41 58.86
CA ASP A 1107 -9.20 -61.73 59.45
C ASP A 1107 -8.27 -62.57 58.57
N VAL A 1108 -7.18 -63.07 59.14
CA VAL A 1108 -6.17 -63.88 58.45
C VAL A 1108 -6.09 -65.29 59.01
N PHE A 1109 -5.70 -66.25 58.18
CA PHE A 1109 -5.50 -67.64 58.58
C PHE A 1109 -4.24 -68.27 57.96
N ALA A 1110 -3.72 -69.31 58.60
CA ALA A 1110 -2.66 -70.14 58.04
C ALA A 1110 -2.76 -71.59 58.53
N ARG A 1111 -2.29 -72.53 57.71
CA ARG A 1111 -2.09 -73.92 58.12
C ARG A 1111 -0.75 -74.01 58.84
N MET A 1112 -0.75 -74.47 60.09
CA MET A 1112 0.47 -74.70 60.87
C MET A 1112 0.90 -76.17 60.71
N ASP A 1113 2.11 -76.40 60.20
CA ASP A 1113 2.77 -77.70 60.33
C ASP A 1113 3.37 -77.81 61.74
N ILE A 1114 2.72 -78.61 62.59
CA ILE A 1114 3.17 -78.91 63.95
C ILE A 1114 3.96 -80.23 64.04
N SER A 1115 4.13 -80.97 62.94
CA SER A 1115 4.69 -82.33 62.95
C SER A 1115 6.18 -82.39 63.36
N LYS A 1116 6.86 -81.25 63.30
CA LYS A 1116 8.29 -81.09 63.60
C LYS A 1116 8.56 -80.43 64.95
N LEU A 1117 7.51 -80.14 65.74
CA LEU A 1117 7.64 -79.56 67.07
C LEU A 1117 7.83 -80.67 68.12
N SER A 1118 8.73 -80.42 69.08
CA SER A 1118 8.90 -81.28 70.25
C SER A 1118 7.66 -81.28 71.15
N PRO A 1119 7.42 -82.33 71.97
CA PRO A 1119 6.44 -82.23 73.04
C PRO A 1119 6.82 -81.13 74.04
N GLY A 1120 5.88 -80.22 74.35
CA GLY A 1120 6.17 -79.06 75.20
C GLY A 1120 5.27 -77.85 74.96
N LYS A 1121 5.60 -76.74 75.64
CA LYS A 1121 5.02 -75.40 75.41
C LYS A 1121 5.72 -74.74 74.22
N HIS A 1122 4.95 -74.18 73.32
CA HIS A 1122 5.39 -73.41 72.16
C HIS A 1122 4.63 -72.08 72.09
N VAL A 1123 5.23 -71.06 71.49
CA VAL A 1123 4.63 -69.74 71.31
C VAL A 1123 4.56 -69.41 69.82
N VAL A 1124 3.35 -69.21 69.31
CA VAL A 1124 3.16 -68.65 67.96
C VAL A 1124 3.07 -67.13 68.05
N TYR A 1125 3.85 -66.45 67.22
CA TYR A 1125 3.82 -65.00 67.05
C TYR A 1125 3.19 -64.67 65.70
N VAL A 1126 2.33 -63.65 65.67
CA VAL A 1126 1.69 -63.11 64.47
C VAL A 1126 1.97 -61.63 64.37
N GLU A 1127 2.36 -61.16 63.20
CA GLU A 1127 2.59 -59.75 62.90
C GLU A 1127 1.91 -59.37 61.58
N ALA A 1128 1.48 -58.12 61.48
CA ALA A 1128 0.79 -57.54 60.32
C ALA A 1128 1.62 -56.42 59.70
N MET A 1129 1.46 -56.22 58.40
CA MET A 1129 2.18 -55.21 57.62
C MET A 1129 1.19 -54.21 57.03
N GLU A 1130 1.56 -52.93 57.02
CA GLU A 1130 0.90 -51.90 56.22
C GLU A 1130 1.83 -51.43 55.08
N ARG A 1131 1.49 -50.30 54.45
CA ARG A 1131 2.30 -49.65 53.41
C ARG A 1131 3.78 -49.46 53.79
N ASN A 1132 4.63 -49.38 52.77
CA ASN A 1132 6.10 -49.20 52.89
C ASN A 1132 6.83 -50.31 53.68
N ASN A 1133 6.30 -51.54 53.71
CA ASN A 1133 6.81 -52.66 54.51
C ASN A 1133 6.90 -52.36 56.03
N ASN A 1134 6.05 -51.47 56.54
CA ASN A 1134 6.00 -51.18 57.96
C ASN A 1134 5.31 -52.35 58.70
N TRP A 1135 6.08 -53.10 59.49
CA TRP A 1135 5.58 -54.23 60.28
C TRP A 1135 5.20 -53.79 61.69
N GLY A 1136 4.01 -54.19 62.11
CA GLY A 1136 3.50 -53.98 63.46
C GLY A 1136 4.22 -54.78 64.54
N VAL A 1137 3.94 -54.45 65.80
CA VAL A 1137 4.43 -55.24 66.94
C VAL A 1137 3.78 -56.63 66.91
N PRO A 1138 4.56 -57.74 66.95
CA PRO A 1138 3.99 -59.07 66.96
C PRO A 1138 3.16 -59.35 68.22
N SER A 1139 2.01 -59.98 68.06
CA SER A 1139 1.21 -60.55 69.16
C SER A 1139 1.43 -62.05 69.23
N SER A 1140 1.33 -62.64 70.43
CA SER A 1140 1.70 -64.04 70.67
C SER A 1140 0.64 -64.83 71.43
N VAL A 1141 0.56 -66.13 71.14
CA VAL A 1141 -0.28 -67.10 71.88
C VAL A 1141 0.55 -68.35 72.20
N GLU A 1142 0.50 -68.79 73.45
CA GLU A 1142 1.10 -70.06 73.89
C GLU A 1142 0.16 -71.24 73.54
N PHE A 1143 0.74 -72.36 73.10
CA PHE A 1143 0.04 -73.63 72.91
C PHE A 1143 0.93 -74.80 73.34
N ILE A 1144 0.32 -75.97 73.55
CA ILE A 1144 1.02 -77.16 74.05
C ILE A 1144 0.85 -78.33 73.06
N ILE A 1145 1.97 -78.99 72.76
CA ILE A 1145 2.02 -80.23 71.99
C ILE A 1145 2.18 -81.42 72.94
N GLU A 1146 1.20 -82.32 72.96
CA GLU A 1146 1.22 -83.59 73.69
C GLU A 1146 0.99 -84.74 72.70
N GLY A 1147 1.88 -85.74 72.71
CA GLY A 1147 1.78 -86.92 71.82
C GLY A 1147 1.83 -86.61 70.32
N GLY A 1148 2.46 -85.49 69.91
CA GLY A 1148 2.46 -85.04 68.51
C GLY A 1148 1.16 -84.37 68.07
N SER A 1149 0.28 -83.99 69.01
CA SER A 1149 -1.01 -83.37 68.74
C SER A 1149 -1.27 -82.13 69.59
N LEU A 1150 -2.10 -81.23 69.08
CA LEU A 1150 -2.42 -79.95 69.71
C LEU A 1150 -3.59 -80.12 70.71
N LYS A 1151 -3.38 -79.70 71.96
CA LYS A 1151 -4.38 -79.74 73.03
C LYS A 1151 -5.36 -78.57 72.90
N ALA A 1152 -6.67 -78.83 73.00
CA ALA A 1152 -7.70 -77.80 72.78
C ALA A 1152 -7.68 -76.72 73.89
N PRO A 1153 -7.81 -75.41 73.56
CA PRO A 1153 -7.91 -74.35 74.56
C PRO A 1153 -9.29 -74.32 75.23
N GLU A 1154 -9.35 -74.15 76.55
CA GLU A 1154 -10.61 -73.92 77.27
C GLU A 1154 -11.19 -72.54 76.97
N THR A 1155 -12.44 -72.49 76.50
CA THR A 1155 -13.17 -71.25 76.27
C THR A 1155 -13.67 -70.65 77.58
N LYS A 1156 -13.12 -69.49 78.00
CA LYS A 1156 -13.73 -68.65 79.03
C LYS A 1156 -14.68 -67.62 78.43
N ASN A 1157 -15.98 -67.82 78.67
CA ASN A 1157 -17.05 -66.88 78.35
C ASN A 1157 -17.20 -65.80 79.43
N THR A 1158 -17.12 -64.53 79.03
CA THR A 1158 -17.65 -63.33 79.73
C THR A 1158 -17.74 -62.21 78.69
N SER A 1159 -18.80 -61.41 78.55
CA SER A 1159 -20.16 -61.41 79.12
C SER A 1159 -21.08 -60.57 78.22
N MET A 1160 -22.40 -60.79 78.27
CA MET A 1160 -23.36 -59.84 77.68
C MET A 1160 -23.30 -58.48 78.41
N LEU A 1161 -23.45 -57.37 77.66
CA LEU A 1161 -24.21 -56.19 78.11
C LEU A 1161 -24.62 -55.31 76.91
N THR A 1162 -25.91 -55.45 76.56
CA THR A 1162 -26.83 -54.43 76.04
C THR A 1162 -26.41 -53.46 74.93
N LEU A 1163 -27.06 -53.61 73.76
CA LEU A 1163 -27.48 -52.47 72.95
C LEU A 1163 -28.47 -51.61 73.75
N ALA A 1164 -27.98 -50.53 74.36
CA ALA A 1164 -28.78 -49.39 74.81
C ALA A 1164 -27.82 -48.21 75.07
N ASP A 1165 -27.71 -47.29 74.10
CA ASP A 1165 -27.42 -45.84 74.27
C ASP A 1165 -26.91 -45.15 72.98
N THR A 1166 -26.38 -45.88 72.00
CA THR A 1166 -25.92 -45.28 70.73
C THR A 1166 -27.06 -44.86 69.77
N LEU A 1167 -28.31 -45.22 70.06
CA LEU A 1167 -29.48 -44.77 69.29
C LEU A 1167 -29.97 -43.35 69.68
N ALA A 1168 -29.45 -42.76 70.77
CA ALA A 1168 -29.97 -41.50 71.32
C ALA A 1168 -29.24 -40.23 70.83
N ILE A 1169 -28.00 -40.33 70.33
CA ILE A 1169 -27.21 -39.15 69.91
C ILE A 1169 -27.36 -38.86 68.40
N LEU A 1170 -27.65 -39.86 67.59
CA LEU A 1170 -27.91 -39.71 66.14
C LEU A 1170 -29.15 -38.87 65.81
N VAL A 1171 -30.08 -38.70 66.76
CA VAL A 1171 -31.31 -37.89 66.59
C VAL A 1171 -31.09 -36.40 66.89
N VAL A 1172 -30.12 -36.05 67.75
CA VAL A 1172 -29.92 -34.65 68.19
C VAL A 1172 -29.08 -33.83 67.19
N VAL A 1173 -28.14 -34.45 66.47
CA VAL A 1173 -27.30 -33.74 65.49
C VAL A 1173 -28.01 -33.51 64.15
N PHE A 1174 -28.98 -34.35 63.77
CA PHE A 1174 -29.68 -34.24 62.48
C PHE A 1174 -30.76 -33.14 62.44
N VAL A 1175 -31.17 -32.59 63.59
CA VAL A 1175 -32.25 -31.59 63.69
C VAL A 1175 -31.71 -30.15 63.89
N LEU A 1176 -30.48 -29.97 64.36
CA LEU A 1176 -29.91 -28.65 64.72
C LEU A 1176 -28.76 -28.16 63.83
N ARG A 1177 -28.83 -28.40 62.51
CA ARG A 1177 -27.98 -27.66 61.55
C ARG A 1177 -28.60 -27.39 60.16
N ARG A 1178 -29.93 -27.28 60.07
CA ARG A 1178 -30.63 -26.70 58.89
C ARG A 1178 -30.88 -25.19 59.01
N PHE A 1179 -30.22 -24.51 59.96
CA PHE A 1179 -30.23 -23.05 60.10
C PHE A 1179 -28.84 -22.49 60.49
N ARG A 1180 -27.86 -22.69 59.61
CA ARG A 1180 -26.86 -21.68 59.20
C ARG A 1180 -25.96 -22.26 58.11
#